data_AF-A0A0P6X989-F1
#
_entry.id   AF-A0A0P6X989-F1
#
_cell.length_a   1.000
_cell.length_b   1.000
_cell.length_c   1.000
_cell.angle_alpha   90.00
_cell.angle_beta   90.00
_cell.angle_gamma   90.00
#
_symmetry.space_group_name_H-M   'P 1'
#
loop_
_entity.id
_entity.type
_entity.pdbx_description
1 polymer ?
#
loop_
_entity_poly.entity_id
_entity_poly.type
_entity_poly.pdbx_seq_one_letter_code
_entity_poly.pdbx_strand_id
1 'polypeptide(L)'
;MHLHEWETYLEPYLSQIQLLGEIPLSREQHAELEIELEKWIRRYGLTQATRNFGTHFPAVFVTYLSFKAAFNDERSFWDKVAEAFEIDHVAIFHPNHHWGRLFREIIQQYPNLRDFRNEFEEGYINPIRLHGGIPAYSLADFFQHILLPSVQKPPYKDLEDGRALEELLNHYTAELFVDDVVRHFFQYGGEPAQRFFSKCRQMAREAVQGNPIPDAATLGIRPYVVQAFEHFWQNRAELSIRRRLPRLYFDPYAPGLNIQLPAQPISSEEQSRYVCFFWRIRLVDSTQPVGEEGTLRLRVRRSGSEVHTDEVSYQPETLAPYAEISFVGQSEEGNETTLFKRSLRLLPSSEVPVFAFRYRDNSACSLNPVIPAETLWLFYPADAELLFSGSVHEVEHLHPFPPPLDNWQSQAWDLRNASLIRLQRQGQDVCPPLPVRWTQEPKIVGILLPQSLPIEEKPVYLGSPGLELPVHDFEHLESELSRWKIHLQSRFAANPQGKWEYSAGDFPGENVPENNVVRLSLHKVLGEAPCGTFHLTIQRGNSFQAELPFRVLPSSIQVEDLHPYYLPDWQGAKDVQFSIRLPEGFSLSLLEDSEAEIQNIGDRWQINVPAEDEQVALQIEKPTEKEIIRVPFKIEIPHLKWSLELISGKPREWQDKPLSLSLAKILQSDNPRLFLKIPSAMELDIVELHLTDDNENETLQVQPPQQTYQRELVFQLNAFHDTLRSHSRASILYFILKMQFNEQSIELPVLQAHRDLNIQKCEIEILQNRGRRLHWFEPEPLRQRYVRIWGLWQPWSDPIQIPVPDDLSPSTRHNEPGWWQMDIPKEYSLPPSQYRLQFVAMGRYDLQDPPPRPPENSILIEMVSPPQRLDEIEEQLQIHPQRSFALHLEKACIYHSQKNASQLNHEIQWLCSNWSSAPLRLLYFLQDWLAEIDPSSRKAILLNMFRKETLLRLQQDSDKNFVQRYLDLVVNARTLNPESAYLVTGMSKNPLVMLRALEVLIKNSDSRGLDILQNYLQQGKISEEGAANVLLANPEFSFPFLREMPDSPIRWRLLGFFSAKHSCPDLVVHKGYWVLSDAGWGKIVKIEGSSSNDYFLLEKEKPRLHIVLREEETREETSIAEEATIDLEANELSFIGRNAGQICTKCKRFITCKGIIAWERHRHTTQHQYDTFPIVFPYKMTLPLRFSVHSPQDVFSDKE
;
A
#
# COMPACT_ATOMS: atom_id res chain seq x y z
N MET A 1 -22.65 24.05 -34.19
CA MET A 1 -22.41 25.04 -35.28
C MET A 1 -22.55 24.36 -36.63
N HIS A 2 -23.09 25.03 -37.65
CA HIS A 2 -23.01 24.55 -39.04
C HIS A 2 -21.59 24.74 -39.60
N LEU A 3 -21.20 23.99 -40.64
CA LEU A 3 -19.84 24.05 -41.22
C LEU A 3 -19.34 25.48 -41.54
N HIS A 4 -20.22 26.38 -41.97
CA HIS A 4 -19.86 27.77 -42.27
C HIS A 4 -19.52 28.59 -41.02
N GLU A 5 -20.17 28.30 -39.90
CA GLU A 5 -19.89 28.92 -38.60
C GLU A 5 -18.56 28.41 -38.04
N TRP A 6 -18.30 27.10 -38.19
CA TRP A 6 -17.01 26.50 -37.82
C TRP A 6 -15.85 27.06 -38.63
N GLU A 7 -16.02 27.23 -39.94
CA GLU A 7 -14.99 27.84 -40.79
C GLU A 7 -14.70 29.28 -40.35
N THR A 8 -15.75 30.07 -40.12
CA THR A 8 -15.62 31.45 -39.62
C THR A 8 -14.92 31.51 -38.25
N TYR A 9 -15.15 30.51 -37.40
CA TYR A 9 -14.52 30.40 -36.09
C TYR A 9 -13.03 30.01 -36.16
N LEU A 10 -12.68 29.08 -37.05
CA LEU A 10 -11.34 28.49 -37.12
C LEU A 10 -10.36 29.30 -37.99
N GLU A 11 -10.83 29.90 -39.08
CA GLU A 11 -10.01 30.66 -40.04
C GLU A 11 -9.09 31.71 -39.37
N PRO A 12 -9.55 32.51 -38.37
CA PRO A 12 -8.69 33.50 -37.73
C PRO A 12 -7.45 32.90 -37.06
N TYR A 13 -7.54 31.67 -36.52
CA TYR A 13 -6.43 31.01 -35.84
C TYR A 13 -5.29 30.61 -36.78
N LEU A 14 -5.61 30.14 -38.00
CA LEU A 14 -4.61 29.67 -38.97
C LEU A 14 -3.63 30.78 -39.39
N SER A 15 -4.02 32.05 -39.23
CA SER A 15 -3.18 33.21 -39.48
C SER A 15 -2.27 33.58 -38.30
N GLN A 16 -2.42 32.98 -37.12
CA GLN A 16 -1.72 33.39 -35.89
C GLN A 16 -0.87 32.28 -35.25
N ILE A 17 -1.09 31.02 -35.65
CA ILE A 17 -0.43 29.85 -35.06
C ILE A 17 0.60 29.25 -36.03
N GLN A 18 1.53 28.44 -35.50
CA GLN A 18 2.49 27.68 -36.31
C GLN A 18 2.07 26.22 -36.50
N LEU A 19 1.35 25.66 -35.52
CA LEU A 19 0.78 24.31 -35.56
C LEU A 19 -0.72 24.36 -35.29
N LEU A 20 -1.50 23.53 -36.01
CA LEU A 20 -2.96 23.49 -35.84
C LEU A 20 -3.38 23.03 -34.45
N GLY A 21 -2.56 22.22 -33.78
CA GLY A 21 -2.79 21.75 -32.41
C GLY A 21 -2.71 22.85 -31.34
N GLU A 22 -2.32 24.08 -31.71
CA GLU A 22 -2.40 25.27 -30.85
C GLU A 22 -3.83 25.83 -30.73
N ILE A 23 -4.75 25.41 -31.60
CA ILE A 23 -6.16 25.78 -31.52
C ILE A 23 -6.74 25.18 -30.23
N PRO A 24 -7.46 25.95 -29.40
CA PRO A 24 -8.08 25.44 -28.17
C PRO A 24 -9.38 24.68 -28.49
N LEU A 25 -9.27 23.60 -29.28
CA LEU A 25 -10.40 22.75 -29.67
C LEU A 25 -10.51 21.57 -28.70
N SER A 26 -11.68 21.41 -28.06
CA SER A 26 -11.98 20.27 -27.20
C SER A 26 -12.32 19.00 -27.99
N ARG A 27 -12.39 17.85 -27.31
CA ARG A 27 -12.88 16.60 -27.93
C ARG A 27 -14.35 16.70 -28.31
N GLU A 28 -15.19 17.38 -27.50
CA GLU A 28 -16.61 17.58 -27.85
C GLU A 28 -16.75 18.38 -29.15
N GLN A 29 -16.00 19.49 -29.26
CA GLN A 29 -16.00 20.35 -30.43
C GLN A 29 -15.49 19.62 -31.68
N HIS A 30 -14.49 18.75 -31.52
CA HIS A 30 -14.00 17.90 -32.61
C HIS A 30 -15.05 16.88 -33.07
N ALA A 31 -15.78 16.26 -32.14
CA ALA A 31 -16.87 15.33 -32.46
C ALA A 31 -18.06 16.04 -33.15
N GLU A 32 -18.41 17.27 -32.72
CA GLU A 32 -19.41 18.09 -33.43
C GLU A 32 -18.97 18.38 -34.88
N LEU A 33 -17.69 18.71 -35.08
CA LEU A 33 -17.09 18.90 -36.40
C LEU A 33 -17.18 17.65 -37.27
N GLU A 34 -16.89 16.48 -36.69
CA GLU A 34 -16.99 15.18 -37.37
C GLU A 34 -18.42 14.92 -37.88
N ILE A 35 -19.42 15.11 -37.02
CA ILE A 35 -20.84 14.90 -37.35
C ILE A 35 -21.29 15.84 -38.49
N GLU A 36 -20.88 17.11 -38.47
CA GLU A 36 -21.27 18.05 -39.52
C GLU A 36 -20.56 17.77 -40.86
N LEU A 37 -19.29 17.34 -40.82
CA LEU A 37 -18.56 16.86 -42.00
C LEU A 37 -19.23 15.61 -42.59
N GLU A 38 -19.62 14.66 -41.75
CA GLU A 38 -20.31 13.44 -42.14
C GLU A 38 -21.66 13.74 -42.81
N LYS A 39 -22.50 14.59 -42.20
CA LYS A 39 -23.76 15.06 -42.80
C LYS A 39 -23.55 15.68 -44.17
N TRP A 40 -22.46 16.44 -44.34
CA TRP A 40 -22.11 17.08 -45.60
C TRP A 40 -21.70 16.05 -46.67
N ILE A 41 -20.89 15.06 -46.29
CA ILE A 41 -20.50 13.95 -47.18
C ILE A 41 -21.73 13.13 -47.58
N ARG A 42 -22.62 12.78 -46.64
CA ARG A 42 -23.88 12.06 -46.93
C ARG A 42 -24.78 12.84 -47.89
N ARG A 43 -24.82 14.18 -47.79
CA ARG A 43 -25.67 15.04 -48.63
C ARG A 43 -25.15 15.25 -50.06
N TYR A 44 -23.85 15.40 -50.25
CA TYR A 44 -23.25 15.81 -51.53
C TYR A 44 -22.36 14.76 -52.19
N GLY A 45 -22.06 13.65 -51.49
CA GLY A 45 -21.13 12.62 -51.92
C GLY A 45 -19.66 13.04 -51.75
N LEU A 46 -18.77 12.04 -51.60
CA LEU A 46 -17.35 12.25 -51.24
C LEU A 46 -16.61 13.20 -52.20
N THR A 47 -16.87 13.13 -53.51
CA THR A 47 -16.21 13.98 -54.51
C THR A 47 -16.53 15.45 -54.34
N GLN A 48 -17.82 15.78 -54.24
CA GLN A 48 -18.25 17.17 -54.15
C GLN A 48 -17.96 17.72 -52.75
N ALA A 49 -18.09 16.90 -51.71
CA ALA A 49 -17.71 17.28 -50.35
C ALA A 49 -16.21 17.60 -50.26
N THR A 50 -15.32 16.75 -50.80
CA THR A 50 -13.87 17.00 -50.77
C THR A 50 -13.48 18.28 -51.52
N ARG A 51 -14.10 18.57 -52.67
CA ARG A 51 -13.90 19.85 -53.36
C ARG A 51 -14.35 21.03 -52.51
N ASN A 52 -15.49 20.91 -51.83
CA ASN A 52 -16.01 21.96 -50.96
C ASN A 52 -15.10 22.15 -49.73
N PHE A 53 -14.53 21.09 -49.15
CA PHE A 53 -13.52 21.19 -48.09
C PHE A 53 -12.27 21.95 -48.54
N GLY A 54 -11.83 21.75 -49.79
CA GLY A 54 -10.69 22.49 -50.33
C GLY A 54 -10.93 23.97 -50.63
N THR A 55 -12.18 24.37 -50.88
CA THR A 55 -12.51 25.70 -51.46
C THR A 55 -13.36 26.58 -50.57
N HIS A 56 -14.23 25.98 -49.75
CA HIS A 56 -15.20 26.68 -48.91
C HIS A 56 -15.03 26.40 -47.42
N PHE A 57 -14.41 25.27 -47.05
CA PHE A 57 -14.17 24.88 -45.65
C PHE A 57 -12.72 24.41 -45.36
N PRO A 58 -11.68 25.13 -45.83
CA PRO A 58 -10.29 24.69 -45.66
C PRO A 58 -9.83 24.63 -44.20
N ALA A 59 -10.18 25.60 -43.36
CA ALA A 59 -9.75 25.65 -41.96
C ALA A 59 -10.38 24.51 -41.15
N VAL A 60 -11.66 24.23 -41.38
CA VAL A 60 -12.38 23.09 -40.80
C VAL A 60 -11.70 21.77 -41.15
N PHE A 61 -11.40 21.56 -42.43
CA PHE A 61 -10.85 20.28 -42.90
C PHE A 61 -9.48 19.95 -42.30
N VAL A 62 -8.54 20.91 -42.32
CA VAL A 62 -7.19 20.67 -41.80
C VAL A 62 -7.19 20.57 -40.27
N THR A 63 -8.05 21.33 -39.59
CA THR A 63 -8.21 21.24 -38.14
C THR A 63 -8.77 19.88 -37.75
N TYR A 64 -9.82 19.41 -38.42
CA TYR A 64 -10.41 18.08 -38.17
C TYR A 64 -9.37 16.96 -38.28
N LEU A 65 -8.61 16.90 -39.39
CA LEU A 65 -7.62 15.85 -39.60
C LEU A 65 -6.48 15.89 -38.58
N SER A 66 -6.01 17.08 -38.21
CA SER A 66 -4.93 17.24 -37.24
C SER A 66 -5.37 16.82 -35.84
N PHE A 67 -6.60 17.17 -35.43
CA PHE A 67 -7.14 16.76 -34.13
C PHE A 67 -7.51 15.27 -34.11
N LYS A 68 -8.02 14.72 -35.21
CA LYS A 68 -8.23 13.27 -35.34
C LYS A 68 -6.91 12.51 -35.18
N ALA A 69 -5.80 13.04 -35.71
CA ALA A 69 -4.47 12.45 -35.54
C ALA A 69 -3.97 12.53 -34.09
N ALA A 70 -4.24 13.62 -33.39
CA ALA A 70 -3.85 13.81 -31.99
C ALA A 70 -4.63 12.90 -31.03
N PHE A 71 -5.93 12.74 -31.26
CA PHE A 71 -6.80 11.88 -30.45
C PHE A 71 -6.70 10.39 -30.81
N ASN A 72 -5.96 10.05 -31.87
CA ASN A 72 -5.83 8.67 -32.30
C ASN A 72 -5.11 7.83 -31.24
N ASP A 73 -5.74 6.74 -30.85
CA ASP A 73 -5.27 5.74 -29.90
C ASP A 73 -4.68 4.49 -30.60
N GLU A 74 -4.75 4.46 -31.93
CA GLU A 74 -4.19 3.38 -32.75
C GLU A 74 -3.11 3.90 -33.72
N ARG A 75 -2.26 2.99 -34.23
CA ARG A 75 -1.23 3.35 -35.22
C ARG A 75 -1.82 3.62 -36.62
N SER A 76 -2.98 3.05 -36.94
CA SER A 76 -3.74 3.21 -38.18
C SER A 76 -4.55 4.51 -38.19
N PHE A 77 -4.05 5.56 -38.86
CA PHE A 77 -4.74 6.85 -38.92
C PHE A 77 -5.89 6.87 -39.93
N TRP A 78 -5.65 6.45 -41.18
CA TRP A 78 -6.64 6.58 -42.24
C TRP A 78 -7.82 5.62 -42.09
N ASP A 79 -7.60 4.45 -41.49
CA ASP A 79 -8.70 3.52 -41.18
C ASP A 79 -9.73 4.16 -40.23
N LYS A 80 -9.27 4.91 -39.23
CA LYS A 80 -10.16 5.66 -38.32
C LYS A 80 -10.91 6.79 -38.99
N VAL A 81 -10.27 7.46 -39.95
CA VAL A 81 -10.94 8.49 -40.75
C VAL A 81 -11.99 7.85 -41.65
N ALA A 82 -11.69 6.70 -42.25
CA ALA A 82 -12.61 5.96 -43.10
C ALA A 82 -13.83 5.44 -42.32
N GLU A 83 -13.60 4.85 -41.15
CA GLU A 83 -14.62 4.37 -40.21
C GLU A 83 -15.57 5.50 -39.78
N ALA A 84 -15.01 6.67 -39.42
CA ALA A 84 -15.80 7.83 -38.97
C ALA A 84 -16.79 8.36 -40.02
N PHE A 85 -16.54 8.14 -41.30
CA PHE A 85 -17.41 8.61 -42.39
C PHE A 85 -18.12 7.49 -43.14
N GLU A 86 -18.00 6.23 -42.69
CA GLU A 86 -18.56 5.04 -43.37
C GLU A 86 -18.12 4.93 -44.85
N ILE A 87 -16.86 5.29 -45.15
CA ILE A 87 -16.30 5.24 -46.51
C ILE A 87 -15.21 4.18 -46.63
N ASP A 88 -15.00 3.66 -47.85
CA ASP A 88 -13.88 2.75 -48.13
C ASP A 88 -12.54 3.50 -47.97
N HIS A 89 -11.62 2.93 -47.20
CA HIS A 89 -10.26 3.46 -47.00
C HIS A 89 -9.56 3.78 -48.32
N VAL A 90 -9.73 2.95 -49.36
CA VAL A 90 -9.11 3.15 -50.68
C VAL A 90 -9.66 4.41 -51.38
N ALA A 91 -10.90 4.80 -51.08
CA ALA A 91 -11.52 5.98 -51.68
C ALA A 91 -10.82 7.29 -51.25
N ILE A 92 -10.25 7.35 -50.04
CA ILE A 92 -9.55 8.53 -49.51
C ILE A 92 -8.26 8.84 -50.30
N PHE A 93 -7.66 7.84 -50.96
CA PHE A 93 -6.44 8.00 -51.76
C PHE A 93 -6.70 8.16 -53.25
N HIS A 94 -7.97 8.09 -53.67
CA HIS A 94 -8.33 8.29 -55.06
C HIS A 94 -7.90 9.71 -55.52
N PRO A 95 -7.39 9.90 -56.76
CA PRO A 95 -6.89 11.21 -57.21
C PRO A 95 -7.88 12.37 -57.07
N ASN A 96 -9.18 12.08 -57.12
CA ASN A 96 -10.25 13.08 -56.95
C ASN A 96 -10.56 13.43 -55.49
N HIS A 97 -10.05 12.66 -54.53
CA HIS A 97 -10.38 12.72 -53.10
C HIS A 97 -9.15 12.71 -52.20
N HIS A 98 -7.93 12.88 -52.72
CA HIS A 98 -6.70 12.60 -51.97
C HIS A 98 -6.52 13.54 -50.76
N TRP A 99 -7.08 13.19 -49.61
CA TRP A 99 -7.19 14.09 -48.44
C TRP A 99 -5.83 14.52 -47.88
N GLY A 100 -4.83 13.64 -47.87
CA GLY A 100 -3.48 14.00 -47.44
C GLY A 100 -2.78 15.03 -48.37
N ARG A 101 -3.13 15.02 -49.67
CA ARG A 101 -2.61 15.97 -50.64
C ARG A 101 -3.32 17.30 -50.50
N LEU A 102 -4.65 17.26 -50.40
CA LEU A 102 -5.48 18.43 -50.15
C LEU A 102 -5.08 19.15 -48.85
N PHE A 103 -4.80 18.39 -47.78
CA PHE A 103 -4.29 18.94 -46.52
C PHE A 103 -3.02 19.76 -46.76
N ARG A 104 -2.02 19.19 -47.45
CA ARG A 104 -0.78 19.92 -47.77
C ARG A 104 -1.03 21.16 -48.63
N GLU A 105 -1.91 21.06 -49.62
CA GLU A 105 -2.27 22.18 -50.51
C GLU A 105 -2.93 23.33 -49.73
N ILE A 106 -3.74 23.02 -48.70
CA ILE A 106 -4.34 24.02 -47.82
C ILE A 106 -3.29 24.62 -46.88
N ILE A 107 -2.46 23.82 -46.20
CA ILE A 107 -1.42 24.32 -45.29
C ILE A 107 -0.49 25.32 -46.00
N GLN A 108 -0.15 25.07 -47.27
CA GLN A 108 0.70 25.96 -48.08
C GLN A 108 0.11 27.36 -48.33
N GLN A 109 -1.20 27.52 -48.18
CA GLN A 109 -1.87 28.83 -48.36
C GLN A 109 -1.67 29.74 -47.15
N TYR A 110 -1.26 29.19 -45.99
CA TYR A 110 -1.09 29.92 -44.74
C TYR A 110 0.41 30.00 -44.38
N PRO A 111 1.06 31.16 -44.58
CA PRO A 111 2.52 31.30 -44.44
C PRO A 111 3.05 31.13 -43.01
N ASN A 112 2.18 31.24 -41.99
CA ASN A 112 2.57 31.06 -40.59
C ASN A 112 2.57 29.58 -40.17
N LEU A 113 1.83 28.71 -40.88
CA LEU A 113 1.82 27.27 -40.61
C LEU A 113 3.07 26.61 -41.18
N ARG A 114 3.66 25.67 -40.42
CA ARG A 114 4.81 24.88 -40.88
C ARG A 114 4.39 23.88 -41.95
N ASP A 115 5.11 23.80 -43.06
CA ASP A 115 4.71 22.96 -44.20
C ASP A 115 5.33 21.54 -44.23
N PHE A 116 6.35 21.30 -43.40
CA PHE A 116 7.08 20.04 -43.26
C PHE A 116 7.51 19.38 -44.59
N ARG A 117 7.79 20.19 -45.63
CA ARG A 117 8.04 19.71 -47.00
C ARG A 117 9.41 19.05 -47.21
N ASN A 118 10.42 19.45 -46.45
CA ASN A 118 11.81 19.02 -46.66
C ASN A 118 12.21 17.85 -45.74
N GLU A 119 11.33 17.48 -44.82
CA GLU A 119 11.62 16.57 -43.71
C GLU A 119 11.13 15.13 -43.99
N PHE A 120 10.21 14.93 -44.95
CA PHE A 120 9.64 13.61 -45.27
C PHE A 120 9.46 13.39 -46.79
N GLU A 121 10.21 12.43 -47.34
CA GLU A 121 10.27 12.18 -48.79
C GLU A 121 8.97 11.56 -49.36
N GLU A 122 8.20 10.75 -48.61
CA GLU A 122 7.00 10.05 -49.16
C GLU A 122 5.81 9.81 -48.17
N GLY A 123 5.53 10.71 -47.22
CA GLY A 123 4.46 10.50 -46.22
C GLY A 123 3.47 11.66 -46.02
N TYR A 124 2.19 11.46 -46.33
CA TYR A 124 1.13 12.47 -46.08
C TYR A 124 0.63 12.53 -44.63
N ILE A 125 0.83 11.46 -43.84
CA ILE A 125 0.33 11.35 -42.47
C ILE A 125 1.20 12.14 -41.49
N ASN A 126 2.53 12.14 -41.66
CA ASN A 126 3.45 12.76 -40.72
C ASN A 126 3.19 14.27 -40.55
N PRO A 127 2.99 15.08 -41.61
CA PRO A 127 2.62 16.47 -41.47
C PRO A 127 1.31 16.67 -40.67
N ILE A 128 0.29 15.84 -40.92
CA ILE A 128 -0.99 15.89 -40.19
C ILE A 128 -0.76 15.62 -38.69
N ARG A 129 0.02 14.58 -38.37
CA ARG A 129 0.39 14.24 -36.98
C ARG A 129 1.17 15.36 -36.30
N LEU A 130 2.16 15.94 -36.98
CA LEU A 130 2.99 17.01 -36.42
C LEU A 130 2.18 18.28 -36.14
N HIS A 131 1.22 18.62 -37.00
CA HIS A 131 0.27 19.68 -36.71
C HIS A 131 -0.67 19.33 -35.55
N GLY A 132 -1.09 18.07 -35.42
CA GLY A 132 -1.93 17.59 -34.31
C GLY A 132 -1.20 17.50 -32.97
N GLY A 133 0.13 17.38 -32.95
CA GLY A 133 0.91 17.13 -31.74
C GLY A 133 1.05 15.64 -31.42
N ILE A 134 1.40 15.30 -30.17
CA ILE A 134 1.65 13.90 -29.79
C ILE A 134 0.34 13.10 -29.77
N PRO A 135 0.22 12.01 -30.57
CA PRO A 135 -0.94 11.13 -30.55
C PRO A 135 -1.12 10.45 -29.19
N ALA A 136 -2.36 10.14 -28.82
CA ALA A 136 -2.69 9.48 -27.55
C ALA A 136 -1.93 8.15 -27.35
N TYR A 137 -1.76 7.35 -28.41
CA TYR A 137 -1.04 6.06 -28.33
C TYR A 137 0.47 6.19 -28.01
N SER A 138 1.09 7.34 -28.29
CA SER A 138 2.53 7.56 -28.05
C SER A 138 2.81 8.32 -26.75
N LEU A 139 1.78 8.69 -25.99
CA LEU A 139 1.96 9.49 -24.77
C LEU A 139 2.68 8.72 -23.65
N ALA A 140 2.44 7.42 -23.51
CA ALA A 140 3.10 6.60 -22.48
C ALA A 140 4.63 6.61 -22.64
N ASP A 141 5.11 6.39 -23.87
CA ASP A 141 6.54 6.43 -24.21
C ASP A 141 7.14 7.82 -23.94
N PHE A 142 6.43 8.87 -24.34
CA PHE A 142 6.82 10.25 -24.04
C PHE A 142 6.94 10.49 -22.53
N PHE A 143 5.97 10.03 -21.74
CA PHE A 143 6.00 10.20 -20.28
C PHE A 143 7.17 9.46 -19.63
N GLN A 144 7.36 8.19 -20.01
CA GLN A 144 8.35 7.30 -19.41
C GLN A 144 9.79 7.66 -19.77
N HIS A 145 10.05 8.01 -21.03
CA HIS A 145 11.41 8.11 -21.55
C HIS A 145 11.91 9.54 -21.76
N ILE A 146 11.01 10.54 -21.80
CA ILE A 146 11.37 11.95 -21.95
C ILE A 146 10.90 12.75 -20.73
N LEU A 147 9.59 12.79 -20.47
CA LEU A 147 9.02 13.74 -19.51
C LEU A 147 9.50 13.48 -18.07
N LEU A 148 9.34 12.26 -17.55
CA LEU A 148 9.73 11.95 -16.18
C LEU A 148 11.24 12.00 -15.95
N PRO A 149 12.10 11.46 -16.85
CA PRO A 149 13.54 11.67 -16.74
C PRO A 149 13.94 13.15 -16.61
N SER A 150 13.23 14.06 -17.28
CA SER A 150 13.50 15.51 -17.23
C SER A 150 13.30 16.14 -15.85
N VAL A 151 12.55 15.52 -14.95
CA VAL A 151 12.26 16.03 -13.59
C VAL A 151 12.82 15.13 -12.48
N GLN A 152 13.06 13.85 -12.76
CA GLN A 152 13.53 12.87 -11.78
C GLN A 152 15.06 12.66 -11.82
N LYS A 153 15.69 12.68 -13.00
CA LYS A 153 17.12 12.35 -13.11
C LYS A 153 18.00 13.58 -12.84
N PRO A 154 19.03 13.48 -11.97
CA PRO A 154 19.89 14.60 -11.62
C PRO A 154 20.49 15.39 -12.79
N PRO A 155 20.96 14.76 -13.90
CA PRO A 155 21.52 15.50 -15.03
C PRO A 155 20.55 16.48 -15.70
N TYR A 156 19.25 16.17 -15.68
CA TYR A 156 18.24 16.94 -16.41
C TYR A 156 17.39 17.84 -15.51
N LYS A 157 17.20 17.45 -14.25
CA LYS A 157 16.27 18.06 -13.30
C LYS A 157 16.43 19.58 -13.17
N ASP A 158 17.69 20.03 -13.12
CA ASP A 158 18.04 21.43 -12.87
C ASP A 158 18.33 22.23 -14.16
N LEU A 159 18.24 21.59 -15.34
CA LEU A 159 18.40 22.27 -16.63
C LEU A 159 17.16 23.07 -17.01
N GLU A 160 17.36 24.13 -17.78
CA GLU A 160 16.28 24.85 -18.47
C GLU A 160 15.55 23.92 -19.45
N ASP A 161 14.24 24.12 -19.63
CA ASP A 161 13.37 23.19 -20.37
C ASP A 161 13.85 22.87 -21.79
N GLY A 162 14.33 23.87 -22.53
CA GLY A 162 14.85 23.68 -23.89
C GLY A 162 16.12 22.81 -23.94
N ARG A 163 17.04 23.00 -22.99
CA ARG A 163 18.29 22.23 -22.90
C ARG A 163 18.03 20.80 -22.41
N ALA A 164 17.13 20.64 -21.43
CA ALA A 164 16.70 19.33 -20.98
C ALA A 164 16.10 18.49 -22.12
N LEU A 165 15.24 19.10 -22.96
CA LEU A 165 14.65 18.43 -24.11
C LEU A 165 15.71 18.03 -25.14
N GLU A 166 16.66 18.93 -25.45
CA GLU A 166 17.75 18.67 -26.39
C GLU A 166 18.62 17.47 -25.93
N GLU A 167 19.04 17.45 -24.67
CA GLU A 167 19.86 16.36 -24.12
C GLU A 167 19.09 15.03 -24.08
N LEU A 168 17.80 15.06 -23.73
CA LEU A 168 16.96 13.86 -23.67
C LEU A 168 16.73 13.25 -25.05
N LEU A 169 16.52 14.07 -26.09
CA LEU A 169 16.35 13.60 -27.46
C LEU A 169 17.64 13.00 -28.05
N ASN A 170 18.81 13.51 -27.62
CA ASN A 170 20.11 12.98 -28.02
C ASN A 170 20.53 11.72 -27.25
N HIS A 171 19.83 11.39 -26.16
CA HIS A 171 20.12 10.20 -25.37
C HIS A 171 19.58 8.94 -26.07
N TYR A 172 20.35 7.86 -26.05
CA TYR A 172 20.03 6.60 -26.76
C TYR A 172 18.65 6.01 -26.41
N THR A 173 18.12 6.31 -25.22
CA THR A 173 16.78 5.86 -24.81
C THR A 173 15.66 6.48 -25.63
N ALA A 174 15.81 7.72 -26.09
CA ALA A 174 14.83 8.33 -26.97
C ALA A 174 14.81 7.62 -28.32
N GLU A 175 15.97 7.28 -28.88
CA GLU A 175 16.06 6.57 -30.16
C GLU A 175 15.47 5.15 -30.12
N LEU A 176 15.69 4.42 -29.01
CA LEU A 176 15.26 3.02 -28.90
C LEU A 176 13.81 2.83 -28.44
N PHE A 177 13.29 3.73 -27.61
CA PHE A 177 12.04 3.50 -26.86
C PHE A 177 10.97 4.58 -27.06
N VAL A 178 11.23 5.62 -27.87
CA VAL A 178 10.23 6.66 -28.14
C VAL A 178 9.79 6.59 -29.59
N ASP A 179 8.48 6.48 -29.81
CA ASP A 179 7.87 6.51 -31.14
C ASP A 179 8.38 7.68 -31.99
N ASP A 180 8.62 7.41 -33.28
CA ASP A 180 9.14 8.38 -34.25
C ASP A 180 8.31 9.67 -34.30
N VAL A 181 6.99 9.57 -34.13
CA VAL A 181 6.09 10.73 -34.16
C VAL A 181 6.41 11.72 -33.04
N VAL A 182 6.76 11.23 -31.84
CA VAL A 182 7.15 12.08 -30.70
C VAL A 182 8.50 12.73 -30.97
N ARG A 183 9.47 11.96 -31.46
CA ARG A 183 10.80 12.47 -31.81
C ARG A 183 10.71 13.55 -32.88
N HIS A 184 10.01 13.27 -33.97
CA HIS A 184 9.77 14.22 -35.06
C HIS A 184 8.99 15.46 -34.59
N PHE A 185 8.02 15.30 -33.69
CA PHE A 185 7.29 16.45 -33.13
C PHE A 185 8.21 17.43 -32.42
N PHE A 186 9.12 16.95 -31.56
CA PHE A 186 10.05 17.83 -30.87
C PHE A 186 11.21 18.32 -31.75
N GLN A 187 11.65 17.52 -32.74
CA GLN A 187 12.70 17.91 -33.68
C GLN A 187 12.24 18.99 -34.66
N TYR A 188 11.03 18.88 -35.21
CA TYR A 188 10.55 19.74 -36.30
C TYR A 188 9.45 20.74 -35.89
N GLY A 189 8.78 20.51 -34.76
CA GLY A 189 7.66 21.34 -34.29
C GLY A 189 8.05 22.74 -33.79
N GLY A 190 9.32 23.01 -33.51
CA GLY A 190 9.83 24.34 -33.15
C GLY A 190 9.36 24.85 -31.79
N GLU A 191 9.17 26.16 -31.66
CA GLU A 191 8.78 26.85 -30.42
C GLU A 191 7.46 26.29 -29.80
N PRO A 192 6.39 26.02 -30.57
CA PRO A 192 5.18 25.41 -30.01
C PRO A 192 5.43 24.05 -29.33
N ALA A 193 6.28 23.20 -29.92
CA ALA A 193 6.62 21.90 -29.34
C ALA A 193 7.44 22.04 -28.06
N GLN A 194 8.37 23.00 -28.00
CA GLN A 194 9.12 23.32 -26.78
C GLN A 194 8.19 23.85 -25.68
N ARG A 195 7.26 24.76 -26.00
CA ARG A 195 6.25 25.25 -25.05
C ARG A 195 5.35 24.14 -24.54
N PHE A 196 4.95 23.19 -25.39
CA PHE A 196 4.21 22.00 -24.99
C PHE A 196 5.01 21.16 -23.98
N PHE A 197 6.29 20.92 -24.24
CA PHE A 197 7.18 20.21 -23.31
C PHE A 197 7.31 20.93 -21.97
N SER A 198 7.54 22.25 -21.96
CA SER A 198 7.63 23.07 -20.74
C SER A 198 6.39 22.92 -19.84
N LYS A 199 5.20 23.00 -20.43
CA LYS A 199 3.94 22.85 -19.68
C LYS A 199 3.75 21.43 -19.16
N CYS A 200 4.08 20.41 -19.95
CA CYS A 200 4.08 19.03 -19.48
C CYS A 200 5.09 18.82 -18.34
N ARG A 201 6.26 19.47 -18.41
CA ARG A 201 7.31 19.39 -17.40
C ARG A 201 6.88 20.05 -16.09
N GLN A 202 6.11 21.14 -16.15
CA GLN A 202 5.45 21.72 -14.98
C GLN A 202 4.48 20.71 -14.34
N MET A 203 3.60 20.09 -15.13
CA MET A 203 2.69 19.04 -14.66
C MET A 203 3.42 17.89 -13.97
N ALA A 204 4.52 17.41 -14.57
CA ALA A 204 5.33 16.34 -14.00
C ALA A 204 6.06 16.74 -12.71
N ARG A 205 6.47 18.02 -12.57
CA ARG A 205 7.07 18.54 -11.33
C ARG A 205 6.08 18.49 -10.18
N GLU A 206 4.83 18.94 -10.39
CA GLU A 206 3.79 18.89 -9.36
C GLU A 206 3.51 17.45 -8.91
N ALA A 207 3.36 16.53 -9.87
CA ALA A 207 3.12 15.12 -9.58
C ALA A 207 4.27 14.44 -8.81
N VAL A 208 5.52 14.75 -9.15
CA VAL A 208 6.71 14.22 -8.46
C VAL A 208 6.86 14.80 -7.04
N GLN A 209 6.38 16.03 -6.81
CA GLN A 209 6.32 16.63 -5.47
C GLN A 209 5.16 16.10 -4.63
N GLY A 210 4.24 15.32 -5.24
CA GLY A 210 3.06 14.78 -4.58
C GLY A 210 1.93 15.80 -4.41
N ASN A 211 1.93 16.88 -5.20
CA ASN A 211 0.86 17.87 -5.24
C ASN A 211 -0.21 17.47 -6.27
N PRO A 212 -1.47 17.95 -6.12
CA PRO A 212 -2.51 17.76 -7.12
C PRO A 212 -2.07 18.24 -8.51
N ILE A 213 -2.34 17.42 -9.52
CA ILE A 213 -2.05 17.77 -10.90
C ILE A 213 -3.02 18.89 -11.32
N PRO A 214 -2.52 20.06 -11.77
CA PRO A 214 -3.42 21.14 -12.17
C PRO A 214 -4.22 20.76 -13.43
N ASP A 215 -5.43 21.32 -13.54
CA ASP A 215 -6.30 21.04 -14.69
C ASP A 215 -5.67 21.53 -16.01
N ALA A 216 -6.11 20.92 -17.12
CA ALA A 216 -5.61 21.18 -18.46
C ALA A 216 -5.66 22.67 -18.84
N ALA A 217 -6.75 23.36 -18.46
CA ALA A 217 -6.93 24.79 -18.67
C ALA A 217 -5.86 25.65 -17.96
N THR A 218 -5.48 25.30 -16.73
CA THR A 218 -4.48 26.03 -15.93
C THR A 218 -3.07 25.85 -16.49
N LEU A 219 -2.73 24.64 -16.92
CA LEU A 219 -1.45 24.34 -17.56
C LEU A 219 -1.37 24.85 -19.00
N GLY A 220 -2.53 25.12 -19.62
CA GLY A 220 -2.64 25.42 -21.04
C GLY A 220 -2.17 24.26 -21.92
N ILE A 221 -2.40 23.02 -21.48
CA ILE A 221 -2.23 21.80 -22.29
C ILE A 221 -3.60 21.17 -22.52
N ARG A 222 -3.66 20.15 -23.36
CA ARG A 222 -4.93 19.55 -23.75
C ARG A 222 -5.41 18.52 -22.71
N PRO A 223 -6.73 18.44 -22.46
CA PRO A 223 -7.39 17.47 -21.58
C PRO A 223 -6.81 16.06 -21.61
N TYR A 224 -6.73 15.48 -22.80
CA TYR A 224 -6.31 14.08 -22.98
C TYR A 224 -4.88 13.82 -22.52
N VAL A 225 -4.00 14.84 -22.51
CA VAL A 225 -2.61 14.70 -22.04
C VAL A 225 -2.57 14.61 -20.53
N VAL A 226 -3.33 15.46 -19.82
CA VAL A 226 -3.44 15.42 -18.36
C VAL A 226 -4.06 14.10 -17.93
N GLN A 227 -5.18 13.71 -18.55
CA GLN A 227 -5.87 12.46 -18.24
C GLN A 227 -4.98 11.23 -18.48
N ALA A 228 -4.25 11.19 -19.60
CA ALA A 228 -3.31 10.11 -19.88
C ALA A 228 -2.14 10.10 -18.88
N PHE A 229 -1.64 11.27 -18.47
CA PHE A 229 -0.57 11.37 -17.48
C PHE A 229 -1.03 10.98 -16.07
N GLU A 230 -2.21 11.39 -15.63
CA GLU A 230 -2.81 10.98 -14.36
C GLU A 230 -2.93 9.45 -14.28
N HIS A 231 -3.46 8.83 -15.33
CA HIS A 231 -3.57 7.38 -15.43
C HIS A 231 -2.19 6.70 -15.41
N PHE A 232 -1.27 7.16 -16.26
CA PHE A 232 0.09 6.65 -16.33
C PHE A 232 0.80 6.78 -14.98
N TRP A 233 0.61 7.90 -14.27
CA TRP A 233 1.18 8.13 -12.95
C TRP A 233 0.59 7.13 -11.95
N GLN A 234 -0.74 6.99 -11.88
CA GLN A 234 -1.45 6.12 -10.93
C GLN A 234 -1.06 4.64 -11.05
N ASN A 235 -0.81 4.15 -12.27
CA ASN A 235 -0.55 2.74 -12.53
C ASN A 235 0.95 2.39 -12.67
N ARG A 236 1.84 3.35 -12.48
CA ARG A 236 3.29 3.12 -12.56
C ARG A 236 3.81 2.35 -11.35
N ALA A 237 4.53 1.26 -11.58
CA ALA A 237 5.36 0.63 -10.56
C ALA A 237 6.60 1.49 -10.26
N GLU A 238 6.77 1.98 -9.03
CA GLU A 238 7.98 2.71 -8.64
C GLU A 238 9.17 1.75 -8.52
N LEU A 239 10.30 2.13 -9.13
CA LEU A 239 11.49 1.27 -9.28
C LEU A 239 12.46 1.33 -8.08
N SER A 240 12.42 2.37 -7.25
CA SER A 240 13.49 2.60 -6.25
C SER A 240 13.23 1.94 -4.90
N ILE A 241 11.97 1.79 -4.49
CA ILE A 241 11.48 0.92 -3.40
C ILE A 241 10.05 0.63 -3.83
N ARG A 242 9.60 -0.63 -3.88
CA ARG A 242 8.23 -0.99 -4.32
C ARG A 242 7.16 -0.49 -3.32
N ARG A 243 7.06 0.82 -3.14
CA ARG A 243 6.01 1.49 -2.37
C ARG A 243 4.70 1.17 -3.06
N ARG A 244 3.74 0.71 -2.26
CA ARG A 244 2.41 0.38 -2.76
C ARG A 244 1.60 1.68 -2.78
N LEU A 245 0.78 1.86 -3.80
CA LEU A 245 0.18 3.15 -4.07
C LEU A 245 -1.25 3.18 -3.52
N PRO A 246 -1.68 4.27 -2.85
CA PRO A 246 -3.07 4.44 -2.46
C PRO A 246 -4.01 4.33 -3.66
N ARG A 247 -5.16 3.67 -3.48
CA ARG A 247 -6.15 3.44 -4.53
C ARG A 247 -7.53 3.90 -4.08
N LEU A 248 -8.32 4.37 -5.04
CA LEU A 248 -9.73 4.68 -4.84
C LEU A 248 -10.55 3.41 -5.04
N TYR A 249 -11.45 3.15 -4.10
CA TYR A 249 -12.45 2.09 -4.16
C TYR A 249 -13.83 2.68 -4.00
N PHE A 250 -14.81 2.06 -4.63
CA PHE A 250 -16.20 2.43 -4.46
C PHE A 250 -16.88 1.47 -3.49
N ASP A 251 -17.38 1.96 -2.36
CA ASP A 251 -18.26 1.16 -1.51
C ASP A 251 -19.72 1.54 -1.82
N PRO A 252 -20.45 0.67 -2.54
CA PRO A 252 -21.82 0.95 -2.95
C PRO A 252 -22.82 1.12 -1.77
N TYR A 253 -22.51 0.62 -0.58
CA TYR A 253 -23.51 0.54 0.51
C TYR A 253 -23.06 1.12 1.84
N ALA A 254 -21.78 1.44 2.03
CA ALA A 254 -21.30 2.43 3.01
C ALA A 254 -21.19 3.81 2.33
N PRO A 255 -20.72 4.89 2.99
CA PRO A 255 -20.72 6.23 2.36
C PRO A 255 -19.71 6.37 1.19
N GLY A 256 -20.01 5.77 0.04
CA GLY A 256 -19.42 6.04 -1.27
C GLY A 256 -17.92 5.75 -1.41
N LEU A 257 -17.14 6.78 -1.78
CA LEU A 257 -15.76 6.64 -2.25
C LEU A 257 -14.77 6.50 -1.10
N ASN A 258 -14.04 5.38 -1.08
CA ASN A 258 -13.06 5.03 -0.06
C ASN A 258 -11.62 5.06 -0.59
N ILE A 259 -10.69 5.47 0.25
CA ILE A 259 -9.26 5.42 -0.04
C ILE A 259 -8.69 4.15 0.62
N GLN A 260 -8.27 3.17 -0.18
CA GLN A 260 -7.52 2.03 0.32
C GLN A 260 -6.02 2.41 0.40
N LEU A 261 -5.47 2.32 1.60
CA LEU A 261 -4.07 2.62 1.90
C LEU A 261 -3.31 1.30 2.10
N PRO A 262 -2.56 0.84 1.09
CA PRO A 262 -1.97 -0.48 1.12
C PRO A 262 -0.84 -0.58 2.14
N ALA A 263 -0.65 -1.80 2.66
CA ALA A 263 0.51 -2.18 3.46
C ALA A 263 1.83 -1.76 2.80
N GLN A 264 2.65 -0.99 3.51
CA GLN A 264 3.92 -0.47 2.99
C GLN A 264 5.08 -1.35 3.43
N PRO A 265 5.98 -1.78 2.51
CA PRO A 265 7.23 -2.42 2.91
C PRO A 265 8.10 -1.42 3.67
N ILE A 266 8.70 -1.82 4.78
CA ILE A 266 9.57 -0.97 5.60
C ILE A 266 11.00 -1.46 5.42
N SER A 267 11.85 -0.61 4.86
CA SER A 267 13.25 -0.96 4.69
C SER A 267 13.93 -1.13 6.04
N SER A 268 15.00 -1.90 6.08
CA SER A 268 15.72 -2.13 7.33
C SER A 268 16.37 -0.86 7.89
N GLU A 269 16.70 0.11 7.02
CA GLU A 269 17.16 1.43 7.45
C GLU A 269 16.04 2.23 8.13
N GLU A 270 14.83 2.20 7.58
CA GLU A 270 13.65 2.84 8.17
C GLU A 270 13.29 2.21 9.53
N GLN A 271 13.43 0.89 9.67
CA GLN A 271 13.19 0.18 10.93
C GLN A 271 14.14 0.65 12.04
N SER A 272 15.39 0.96 11.71
CA SER A 272 16.37 1.50 12.68
C SER A 272 16.15 2.99 12.98
N ARG A 273 15.62 3.74 12.02
CA ARG A 273 15.49 5.20 12.10
C ARG A 273 14.18 5.66 12.75
N TYR A 274 13.10 4.89 12.61
CA TYR A 274 11.75 5.30 13.00
C TYR A 274 11.13 4.33 14.01
N VAL A 275 10.44 4.89 15.01
CA VAL A 275 9.76 4.14 16.08
C VAL A 275 8.30 3.83 15.78
N CYS A 276 7.68 4.61 14.90
CA CYS A 276 6.33 4.35 14.42
C CYS A 276 6.10 4.97 13.04
N PHE A 277 5.04 4.49 12.38
CA PHE A 277 4.63 4.93 11.05
C PHE A 277 3.15 5.27 11.07
N PHE A 278 2.75 6.22 10.23
CA PHE A 278 1.36 6.58 10.06
C PHE A 278 1.09 7.12 8.65
N TRP A 279 -0.16 7.00 8.23
CA TRP A 279 -0.68 7.75 7.08
C TRP A 279 -1.19 9.10 7.54
N ARG A 280 -0.85 10.13 6.77
CA ARG A 280 -1.37 11.48 6.90
C ARG A 280 -2.16 11.80 5.64
N ILE A 281 -3.44 12.13 5.80
CA ILE A 281 -4.38 12.37 4.71
C ILE A 281 -4.92 13.79 4.85
N ARG A 282 -4.72 14.60 3.82
CA ARG A 282 -5.25 15.96 3.74
C ARG A 282 -6.12 16.07 2.50
N LEU A 283 -7.41 16.35 2.69
CA LEU A 283 -8.33 16.63 1.60
C LEU A 283 -8.06 18.05 1.09
N VAL A 284 -7.96 18.22 -0.23
CA VAL A 284 -7.60 19.51 -0.84
C VAL A 284 -8.46 19.83 -2.06
N ASP A 285 -8.77 21.11 -2.21
CA ASP A 285 -9.29 21.68 -3.44
C ASP A 285 -8.19 22.54 -4.08
N SER A 286 -7.68 22.08 -5.23
CA SER A 286 -6.49 22.59 -5.89
C SER A 286 -5.24 22.55 -5.00
N THR A 287 -5.08 23.50 -4.09
CA THR A 287 -3.96 23.55 -3.11
C THR A 287 -4.41 23.92 -1.69
N GLN A 288 -5.70 24.19 -1.48
CA GLN A 288 -6.23 24.59 -0.17
C GLN A 288 -6.79 23.40 0.59
N PRO A 289 -6.45 23.21 1.87
CA PRO A 289 -7.01 22.14 2.68
C PRO A 289 -8.52 22.34 2.92
N VAL A 290 -9.27 21.26 2.81
CA VAL A 290 -10.71 21.20 3.06
C VAL A 290 -10.95 20.24 4.23
N GLY A 291 -11.38 20.77 5.38
CA GLY A 291 -11.60 19.97 6.59
C GLY A 291 -10.33 19.69 7.40
N GLU A 292 -10.45 18.78 8.37
CA GLU A 292 -9.36 18.40 9.26
C GLU A 292 -8.43 17.37 8.62
N GLU A 293 -7.17 17.34 9.08
CA GLU A 293 -6.18 16.39 8.60
C GLU A 293 -6.35 15.03 9.31
N GLY A 294 -6.60 13.99 8.53
CA GLY A 294 -6.69 12.62 9.04
C GLY A 294 -5.31 12.04 9.31
N THR A 295 -5.11 11.41 10.47
CA THR A 295 -3.89 10.65 10.79
C THR A 295 -4.25 9.23 11.22
N LEU A 296 -3.72 8.23 10.52
CA LEU A 296 -3.93 6.81 10.83
C LEU A 296 -2.62 6.15 11.25
N ARG A 297 -2.51 5.81 12.54
CA ARG A 297 -1.34 5.10 13.06
C ARG A 297 -1.31 3.66 12.57
N LEU A 298 -0.14 3.25 12.09
CA LEU A 298 0.06 1.93 11.51
C LEU A 298 0.76 1.01 12.49
N ARG A 299 0.30 -0.25 12.52
CA ARG A 299 1.05 -1.34 13.14
C ARG A 299 2.06 -1.88 12.15
N VAL A 300 3.22 -2.27 12.67
CA VAL A 300 4.30 -2.85 11.88
C VAL A 300 4.32 -4.34 12.14
N ARG A 301 4.16 -5.13 11.08
CA ARG A 301 4.17 -6.59 11.12
C ARG A 301 5.34 -7.15 10.33
N ARG A 302 5.72 -8.36 10.70
CA ARG A 302 6.72 -9.14 10.00
C ARG A 302 6.00 -10.23 9.20
N SER A 303 6.34 -10.35 7.92
CA SER A 303 5.95 -11.47 7.06
C SER A 303 7.22 -12.12 6.54
N GLY A 304 7.63 -13.21 7.21
CA GLY A 304 8.91 -13.86 6.96
C GLY A 304 10.08 -12.90 7.23
N SER A 305 10.92 -12.66 6.22
CA SER A 305 12.07 -11.76 6.32
C SER A 305 11.73 -10.29 6.08
N GLU A 306 10.54 -9.99 5.55
CA GLU A 306 10.12 -8.65 5.20
C GLU A 306 9.25 -8.04 6.30
N VAL A 307 9.38 -6.73 6.48
CA VAL A 307 8.58 -5.97 7.45
C VAL A 307 7.71 -5.01 6.68
N HIS A 308 6.44 -4.94 7.07
CA HIS A 308 5.47 -4.08 6.40
C HIS A 308 4.50 -3.47 7.42
N THR A 309 3.81 -2.42 7.02
CA THR A 309 2.70 -1.87 7.80
C THR A 309 1.41 -2.62 7.49
N ASP A 310 0.42 -2.52 8.38
CA ASP A 310 -0.94 -2.96 8.08
C ASP A 310 -1.53 -2.16 6.91
N GLU A 311 -2.44 -2.80 6.18
CA GLU A 311 -3.33 -2.15 5.23
C GLU A 311 -4.50 -1.52 6.00
N VAL A 312 -4.89 -0.30 5.62
CA VAL A 312 -5.99 0.43 6.27
C VAL A 312 -6.85 1.12 5.21
N SER A 313 -8.14 1.28 5.47
CA SER A 313 -9.02 2.10 4.64
C SER A 313 -9.28 3.44 5.32
N TYR A 314 -9.35 4.50 4.52
CA TYR A 314 -9.73 5.84 4.97
C TYR A 314 -10.96 6.31 4.20
N GLN A 315 -11.96 6.78 4.93
CA GLN A 315 -13.18 7.34 4.38
C GLN A 315 -13.18 8.86 4.54
N PRO A 316 -13.26 9.64 3.44
CA PRO A 316 -13.35 11.09 3.52
C PRO A 316 -14.65 11.55 4.21
N GLU A 317 -14.53 12.37 5.27
CA GLU A 317 -15.69 12.96 5.96
C GLU A 317 -16.30 14.16 5.22
N THR A 318 -15.51 14.81 4.36
CA THR A 318 -15.90 15.97 3.55
C THR A 318 -15.62 15.73 2.08
N LEU A 319 -16.33 16.44 1.22
CA LEU A 319 -16.16 16.37 -0.22
C LEU A 319 -15.01 17.28 -0.68
N ALA A 320 -13.99 16.69 -1.28
CA ALA A 320 -12.89 17.42 -1.94
C ALA A 320 -12.49 16.70 -3.23
N PRO A 321 -12.03 17.42 -4.28
CA PRO A 321 -11.61 16.79 -5.53
C PRO A 321 -10.37 15.90 -5.40
N TYR A 322 -9.48 16.20 -4.44
CA TYR A 322 -8.25 15.44 -4.23
C TYR A 322 -7.96 15.16 -2.75
N ALA A 323 -7.15 14.13 -2.51
CA ALA A 323 -6.49 13.84 -1.25
C ALA A 323 -4.96 13.85 -1.43
N GLU A 324 -4.25 14.65 -0.64
CA GLU A 324 -2.81 14.49 -0.43
C GLU A 324 -2.56 13.44 0.65
N ILE A 325 -1.88 12.36 0.27
CA ILE A 325 -1.64 11.19 1.11
C ILE A 325 -0.12 11.08 1.33
N SER A 326 0.30 11.10 2.59
CA SER A 326 1.69 10.99 2.99
C SER A 326 1.92 9.79 3.90
N PHE A 327 2.91 8.96 3.58
CA PHE A 327 3.44 7.95 4.48
C PHE A 327 4.57 8.58 5.29
N VAL A 328 4.43 8.59 6.62
CA VAL A 328 5.33 9.33 7.51
C VAL A 328 5.95 8.37 8.54
N GLY A 329 7.26 8.48 8.71
CA GLY A 329 8.00 7.84 9.79
C GLY A 329 8.34 8.86 10.89
N GLN A 330 8.15 8.49 12.15
CA GLN A 330 8.52 9.32 13.30
C GLN A 330 9.72 8.72 14.03
N SER A 331 10.73 9.56 14.29
CA SER A 331 11.95 9.19 15.03
C SER A 331 11.77 9.31 16.54
N GLU A 332 12.72 8.79 17.32
CA GLU A 332 12.71 8.88 18.80
C GLU A 332 12.66 10.30 19.35
N GLU A 333 13.22 11.27 18.62
CA GLU A 333 13.22 12.68 19.00
C GLU A 333 11.85 13.34 18.76
N GLY A 334 10.90 12.61 18.17
CA GLY A 334 9.61 13.11 17.73
C GLY A 334 9.65 13.76 16.34
N ASN A 335 10.82 13.82 15.68
CA ASN A 335 10.93 14.37 14.34
C ASN A 335 10.26 13.44 13.33
N GLU A 336 9.35 14.00 12.56
CA GLU A 336 8.62 13.31 11.49
C GLU A 336 9.34 13.49 10.16
N THR A 337 9.36 12.45 9.33
CA THR A 337 9.87 12.51 7.97
C THR A 337 8.85 11.90 7.03
N THR A 338 8.43 12.65 6.02
CA THR A 338 7.62 12.12 4.93
C THR A 338 8.47 11.22 4.05
N LEU A 339 8.15 9.93 4.04
CA LEU A 339 8.86 8.90 3.26
C LEU A 339 8.29 8.76 1.85
N PHE A 340 6.99 9.03 1.71
CA PHE A 340 6.27 8.97 0.44
C PHE A 340 5.11 9.97 0.49
N LYS A 341 4.90 10.75 -0.58
CA LYS A 341 3.77 11.67 -0.72
C LYS A 341 3.14 11.48 -2.09
N ARG A 342 1.82 11.46 -2.14
CA ARG A 342 1.06 11.33 -3.38
C ARG A 342 -0.29 12.04 -3.32
N SER A 343 -0.72 12.62 -4.42
CA SER A 343 -2.11 13.08 -4.60
C SER A 343 -2.97 12.01 -5.25
N LEU A 344 -4.17 11.79 -4.74
CA LEU A 344 -5.20 10.91 -5.32
C LEU A 344 -6.44 11.74 -5.66
N ARG A 345 -6.98 11.59 -6.87
CA ARG A 345 -8.23 12.24 -7.27
C ARG A 345 -9.42 11.47 -6.68
N LEU A 346 -10.29 12.16 -5.96
CA LEU A 346 -11.47 11.60 -5.31
C LEU A 346 -12.76 11.90 -6.07
N LEU A 347 -12.81 12.93 -6.90
CA LEU A 347 -13.97 13.23 -7.75
C LEU A 347 -13.59 13.30 -9.23
N PRO A 348 -14.48 12.89 -10.13
CA PRO A 348 -14.19 12.94 -11.55
C PRO A 348 -13.99 14.40 -11.99
N SER A 349 -13.21 14.59 -13.05
CA SER A 349 -12.93 15.93 -13.57
C SER A 349 -14.20 16.56 -14.13
N SER A 350 -14.23 17.89 -14.24
CA SER A 350 -15.34 18.60 -14.87
C SER A 350 -15.50 18.25 -16.35
N GLU A 351 -14.42 17.84 -17.03
CA GLU A 351 -14.41 17.48 -18.46
C GLU A 351 -14.99 16.08 -18.72
N VAL A 352 -14.78 15.14 -17.80
CA VAL A 352 -15.35 13.79 -17.85
C VAL A 352 -15.87 13.48 -16.44
N PRO A 353 -17.10 13.91 -16.11
CA PRO A 353 -17.65 13.80 -14.76
C PRO A 353 -18.20 12.38 -14.50
N VAL A 354 -17.39 11.37 -14.80
CA VAL A 354 -17.72 9.95 -14.59
C VAL A 354 -16.50 9.27 -13.97
N PHE A 355 -16.72 8.37 -13.01
CA PHE A 355 -15.79 7.31 -12.66
C PHE A 355 -16.42 5.95 -12.96
N ALA A 356 -15.59 4.97 -13.32
CA ALA A 356 -16.01 3.58 -13.46
C ALA A 356 -15.32 2.72 -12.39
N PHE A 357 -16.06 1.78 -11.80
CA PHE A 357 -15.55 0.78 -10.87
C PHE A 357 -16.00 -0.61 -11.30
N ARG A 358 -15.16 -1.62 -11.13
CA ARG A 358 -15.50 -2.99 -11.50
C ARG A 358 -16.54 -3.56 -10.55
N TYR A 359 -17.58 -4.21 -11.07
CA TYR A 359 -18.66 -4.76 -10.23
C TYR A 359 -18.20 -5.93 -9.33
N ARG A 360 -17.13 -6.64 -9.71
CA ARG A 360 -16.64 -7.83 -9.00
C ARG A 360 -15.87 -7.51 -7.72
N ASP A 361 -15.03 -6.49 -7.75
CA ASP A 361 -14.06 -6.15 -6.69
C ASP A 361 -14.09 -4.68 -6.27
N ASN A 362 -15.01 -3.90 -6.85
CA ASN A 362 -15.21 -2.48 -6.59
C ASN A 362 -13.98 -1.59 -6.84
N SER A 363 -12.96 -2.11 -7.53
CA SER A 363 -11.75 -1.37 -7.87
C SER A 363 -12.01 -0.32 -8.94
N ALA A 364 -11.33 0.83 -8.86
CA ALA A 364 -11.40 1.85 -9.88
C ALA A 364 -10.90 1.33 -11.24
N CYS A 365 -11.67 1.61 -12.29
CA CYS A 365 -11.36 1.28 -13.67
C CYS A 365 -10.95 2.55 -14.44
N SER A 366 -10.01 2.40 -15.37
CA SER A 366 -9.66 3.50 -16.30
C SER A 366 -10.80 3.79 -17.27
N LEU A 367 -11.01 5.08 -17.54
CA LEU A 367 -11.93 5.57 -18.56
C LEU A 367 -11.22 6.01 -19.85
N ASN A 368 -9.90 5.86 -19.95
CA ASN A 368 -9.11 6.45 -21.04
C ASN A 368 -8.32 5.39 -21.85
N PRO A 369 -8.48 5.31 -23.19
CA PRO A 369 -9.47 6.04 -24.01
C PRO A 369 -10.84 5.34 -24.11
N VAL A 370 -10.99 4.17 -23.51
CA VAL A 370 -12.14 3.29 -23.71
C VAL A 370 -12.59 2.66 -22.39
N ILE A 371 -13.89 2.51 -22.21
CA ILE A 371 -14.50 1.81 -21.08
C ILE A 371 -14.53 0.30 -21.37
N PRO A 372 -14.12 -0.57 -20.43
CA PRO A 372 -14.23 -2.01 -20.62
C PRO A 372 -15.67 -2.48 -20.81
N ALA A 373 -15.88 -3.35 -21.80
CA ALA A 373 -17.15 -4.01 -22.08
C ALA A 373 -17.44 -5.12 -21.04
N GLU A 374 -17.60 -4.74 -19.77
CA GLU A 374 -17.93 -5.63 -18.66
C GLU A 374 -19.01 -5.02 -17.76
N THR A 375 -19.36 -5.69 -16.65
CA THR A 375 -20.27 -5.11 -15.66
C THR A 375 -19.53 -4.10 -14.79
N LEU A 376 -19.92 -2.82 -14.88
CA LEU A 376 -19.26 -1.71 -14.19
C LEU A 376 -20.26 -0.86 -13.41
N TRP A 377 -19.83 -0.39 -12.24
CA TRP A 377 -20.41 0.75 -11.54
C TRP A 377 -19.98 2.04 -12.21
N LEU A 378 -20.92 2.85 -12.68
CA LEU A 378 -20.69 4.19 -13.20
C LEU A 378 -21.11 5.20 -12.14
N PHE A 379 -20.18 6.04 -11.66
CA PHE A 379 -20.42 7.09 -10.67
C PHE A 379 -20.38 8.46 -11.35
N TYR A 380 -21.46 9.23 -11.27
CA TYR A 380 -21.66 10.47 -12.04
C TYR A 380 -22.65 11.41 -11.35
N PRO A 381 -22.77 12.69 -11.77
CA PRO A 381 -23.66 13.66 -11.14
C PRO A 381 -25.13 13.22 -11.15
N ALA A 382 -25.84 13.48 -10.04
CA ALA A 382 -27.25 13.10 -9.88
C ALA A 382 -28.20 13.81 -10.86
N ASP A 383 -27.77 14.95 -11.43
CA ASP A 383 -28.54 15.75 -12.39
C ASP A 383 -28.24 15.40 -13.87
N ALA A 384 -27.43 14.37 -14.11
CA ALA A 384 -27.12 13.85 -15.43
C ALA A 384 -27.75 12.47 -15.67
N GLU A 385 -27.92 12.10 -16.94
CA GLU A 385 -28.51 10.82 -17.39
C GLU A 385 -27.53 10.07 -18.31
N LEU A 386 -27.54 8.74 -18.24
CA LEU A 386 -26.73 7.88 -19.11
C LEU A 386 -27.57 7.38 -20.30
N LEU A 387 -27.00 7.49 -21.51
CA LEU A 387 -27.56 6.90 -22.73
C LEU A 387 -26.55 5.96 -23.37
N PHE A 388 -27.02 4.83 -23.86
CA PHE A 388 -26.18 3.77 -24.40
C PHE A 388 -26.49 3.51 -25.88
N SER A 389 -25.44 3.25 -26.65
CA SER A 389 -25.58 2.64 -27.98
C SER A 389 -25.31 1.15 -27.86
N GLY A 390 -26.31 0.33 -28.15
CA GLY A 390 -26.25 -1.13 -27.95
C GLY A 390 -27.28 -1.63 -26.94
N SER A 391 -27.31 -2.94 -26.72
CA SER A 391 -28.22 -3.55 -25.75
C SER A 391 -27.55 -3.61 -24.39
N VAL A 392 -27.99 -2.81 -23.43
CA VAL A 392 -27.47 -2.81 -22.06
C VAL A 392 -28.55 -3.21 -21.06
N HIS A 393 -28.12 -3.74 -19.92
CA HIS A 393 -29.01 -4.05 -18.82
C HIS A 393 -28.51 -3.36 -17.56
N GLU A 394 -29.39 -2.59 -16.93
CA GLU A 394 -29.15 -2.05 -15.59
C GLU A 394 -29.19 -3.20 -14.60
N VAL A 395 -28.08 -3.41 -13.91
CA VAL A 395 -27.98 -4.40 -12.83
C VAL A 395 -28.47 -3.76 -11.55
N GLU A 396 -28.10 -2.50 -11.30
CA GLU A 396 -28.36 -1.84 -10.02
C GLU A 396 -28.29 -0.31 -10.09
N HIS A 397 -28.99 0.38 -9.18
CA HIS A 397 -28.99 1.84 -9.04
C HIS A 397 -28.92 2.27 -7.58
N LEU A 398 -27.99 3.18 -7.31
CA LEU A 398 -27.70 3.78 -6.00
C LEU A 398 -27.87 5.30 -6.07
N HIS A 399 -29.01 5.77 -5.58
CA HIS A 399 -29.33 7.18 -5.36
C HIS A 399 -30.56 7.30 -4.44
N PRO A 400 -30.64 8.30 -3.54
CA PRO A 400 -29.61 9.30 -3.23
C PRO A 400 -28.52 8.77 -2.28
N PHE A 401 -27.29 9.24 -2.44
CA PHE A 401 -26.25 9.05 -1.42
C PHE A 401 -26.48 9.99 -0.22
N PRO A 402 -26.03 9.61 0.99
CA PRO A 402 -25.99 10.55 2.10
C PRO A 402 -24.96 11.67 1.85
N PRO A 403 -25.08 12.83 2.52
CA PRO A 403 -24.04 13.85 2.50
C PRO A 403 -22.68 13.25 2.91
N PRO A 404 -21.57 13.64 2.24
CA PRO A 404 -21.46 14.77 1.34
C PRO A 404 -21.58 14.42 -0.16
N LEU A 405 -22.11 13.24 -0.51
CA LEU A 405 -22.23 12.74 -1.89
C LEU A 405 -23.65 12.85 -2.47
N ASP A 406 -24.53 13.61 -1.82
CA ASP A 406 -25.94 13.79 -2.17
C ASP A 406 -26.20 14.33 -3.59
N ASN A 407 -25.21 15.00 -4.20
CA ASN A 407 -25.27 15.49 -5.57
C ASN A 407 -24.75 14.49 -6.63
N TRP A 408 -24.44 13.26 -6.22
CA TRP A 408 -23.92 12.19 -7.06
C TRP A 408 -24.84 10.98 -7.04
N GLN A 409 -24.72 10.13 -8.06
CA GLN A 409 -25.39 8.83 -8.14
C GLN A 409 -24.45 7.78 -8.72
N SER A 410 -24.79 6.50 -8.49
CA SER A 410 -24.10 5.41 -9.17
C SER A 410 -25.06 4.37 -9.72
N GLN A 411 -24.77 3.85 -10.91
CA GLN A 411 -25.52 2.77 -11.52
C GLN A 411 -24.59 1.67 -12.02
N ALA A 412 -24.91 0.41 -11.74
CA ALA A 412 -24.24 -0.75 -12.28
C ALA A 412 -24.89 -1.16 -13.61
N TRP A 413 -24.08 -1.26 -14.66
CA TRP A 413 -24.54 -1.62 -16.00
C TRP A 413 -23.73 -2.78 -16.56
N ASP A 414 -24.40 -3.72 -17.24
CA ASP A 414 -23.73 -4.70 -18.09
C ASP A 414 -23.44 -4.11 -19.47
N LEU A 415 -22.17 -3.79 -19.73
CA LEU A 415 -21.72 -3.10 -20.93
C LEU A 415 -21.19 -4.03 -22.02
N ARG A 416 -21.30 -5.36 -21.87
CA ARG A 416 -20.76 -6.34 -22.84
C ARG A 416 -21.22 -6.15 -24.28
N ASN A 417 -22.44 -5.63 -24.46
CA ASN A 417 -23.06 -5.35 -25.75
C ASN A 417 -23.25 -3.85 -26.03
N ALA A 418 -22.59 -2.98 -25.25
CA ALA A 418 -22.55 -1.54 -25.49
C ALA A 418 -21.37 -1.20 -26.42
N SER A 419 -21.55 -0.21 -27.28
CA SER A 419 -20.47 0.38 -28.09
C SER A 419 -20.11 1.79 -27.63
N LEU A 420 -21.04 2.51 -27.00
CA LEU A 420 -20.89 3.91 -26.63
C LEU A 420 -21.74 4.26 -25.42
N ILE A 421 -21.19 5.07 -24.51
CA ILE A 421 -21.89 5.69 -23.39
C ILE A 421 -21.89 7.20 -23.60
N ARG A 422 -23.05 7.85 -23.45
CA ARG A 422 -23.21 9.30 -23.46
C ARG A 422 -23.77 9.74 -22.12
N LEU A 423 -23.16 10.76 -21.53
CA LEU A 423 -23.66 11.40 -20.32
C LEU A 423 -24.33 12.71 -20.71
N GLN A 424 -25.63 12.86 -20.44
CA GLN A 424 -26.41 14.03 -20.84
C GLN A 424 -26.97 14.81 -19.66
N ARG A 425 -27.01 16.14 -19.79
CA ARG A 425 -27.74 17.04 -18.89
C ARG A 425 -28.65 17.91 -19.74
N GLN A 426 -29.96 17.89 -19.44
CA GLN A 426 -30.98 18.60 -20.23
C GLN A 426 -30.93 18.27 -21.75
N GLY A 427 -30.60 17.02 -22.10
CA GLY A 427 -30.54 16.54 -23.49
C GLY A 427 -29.28 16.94 -24.28
N GLN A 428 -28.29 17.56 -23.62
CA GLN A 428 -26.98 17.85 -24.21
C GLN A 428 -25.89 17.00 -23.56
N ASP A 429 -24.93 16.53 -24.34
CA ASP A 429 -23.79 15.77 -23.82
C ASP A 429 -22.93 16.66 -22.92
N VAL A 430 -22.66 16.20 -21.70
CA VAL A 430 -21.83 16.90 -20.69
C VAL A 430 -20.34 16.66 -20.95
N CYS A 431 -20.01 15.54 -21.57
CA CYS A 431 -18.67 15.14 -21.95
C CYS A 431 -18.70 14.40 -23.29
N PRO A 432 -17.55 14.19 -23.96
CA PRO A 432 -17.50 13.42 -25.18
C PRO A 432 -18.03 11.99 -24.93
N PRO A 433 -18.68 11.37 -25.92
CA PRO A 433 -19.12 9.99 -25.81
C PRO A 433 -17.95 9.06 -25.46
N LEU A 434 -18.16 8.20 -24.47
CA LEU A 434 -17.17 7.27 -23.96
C LEU A 434 -17.31 5.95 -24.73
N PRO A 435 -16.34 5.56 -25.57
CA PRO A 435 -16.43 4.32 -26.31
C PRO A 435 -16.31 3.13 -25.35
N VAL A 436 -17.04 2.06 -25.64
CA VAL A 436 -16.98 0.79 -24.92
C VAL A 436 -16.31 -0.26 -25.81
N ARG A 437 -15.27 -0.94 -25.33
CA ARG A 437 -14.64 -2.06 -26.05
C ARG A 437 -14.24 -3.19 -25.12
N TRP A 438 -14.09 -4.36 -25.72
CA TRP A 438 -13.50 -5.53 -25.11
C TRP A 438 -12.00 -5.30 -24.86
N THR A 439 -11.64 -4.92 -23.63
CA THR A 439 -10.28 -4.75 -23.16
C THR A 439 -9.94 -5.85 -22.16
N GLN A 440 -9.75 -7.08 -22.64
CA GLN A 440 -9.23 -8.13 -21.76
C GLN A 440 -7.72 -7.94 -21.54
N GLU A 441 -7.31 -7.88 -20.27
CA GLU A 441 -5.90 -7.86 -19.86
C GLU A 441 -5.35 -9.31 -19.75
N PRO A 442 -4.04 -9.53 -20.01
CA PRO A 442 -3.40 -10.79 -19.69
C PRO A 442 -3.55 -11.16 -18.22
N LYS A 443 -3.87 -12.43 -17.92
CA LYS A 443 -4.05 -12.90 -16.54
C LYS A 443 -3.55 -14.31 -16.33
N ILE A 444 -3.12 -14.61 -15.11
CA ILE A 444 -2.73 -15.96 -14.70
C ILE A 444 -3.97 -16.70 -14.21
N VAL A 445 -4.16 -17.91 -14.70
CA VAL A 445 -5.30 -18.78 -14.36
C VAL A 445 -4.80 -20.13 -13.85
N GLY A 446 -5.50 -20.71 -12.89
CA GLY A 446 -5.10 -21.98 -12.29
C GLY A 446 -5.95 -22.31 -11.07
N ILE A 447 -5.65 -23.43 -10.44
CA ILE A 447 -6.30 -23.81 -9.18
C ILE A 447 -5.68 -22.94 -8.09
N LEU A 448 -6.49 -22.11 -7.43
CA LEU A 448 -6.05 -21.33 -6.28
C LEU A 448 -6.06 -22.18 -5.01
N LEU A 449 -5.19 -21.85 -4.06
CA LEU A 449 -5.28 -22.42 -2.72
C LEU A 449 -6.63 -22.01 -2.07
N PRO A 450 -7.41 -22.94 -1.47
CA PRO A 450 -8.73 -22.64 -0.92
C PRO A 450 -8.69 -21.51 0.12
N GLN A 451 -9.64 -20.57 0.03
CA GLN A 451 -9.77 -19.40 0.93
C GLN A 451 -8.46 -18.58 1.07
N SER A 452 -7.54 -18.70 0.12
CA SER A 452 -6.27 -17.98 0.20
C SER A 452 -6.42 -16.53 -0.25
N LEU A 453 -5.99 -15.60 0.59
CA LEU A 453 -5.90 -14.19 0.26
C LEU A 453 -4.51 -13.89 -0.34
N PRO A 454 -4.42 -13.09 -1.43
CA PRO A 454 -3.14 -12.69 -1.99
C PRO A 454 -2.34 -11.85 -0.98
N ILE A 455 -1.17 -12.32 -0.55
CA ILE A 455 -0.23 -11.47 0.20
C ILE A 455 0.63 -10.74 -0.81
N GLU A 456 0.67 -9.41 -0.74
CA GLU A 456 1.41 -8.54 -1.66
C GLU A 456 0.90 -8.57 -3.10
N GLU A 457 -0.41 -8.74 -3.29
CA GLU A 457 -1.05 -8.89 -4.60
C GLU A 457 -0.59 -10.14 -5.37
N LYS A 458 0.06 -11.11 -4.69
CA LYS A 458 0.54 -12.37 -5.28
C LYS A 458 -0.43 -13.52 -4.95
N PRO A 459 -1.27 -13.96 -5.91
CA PRO A 459 -2.09 -15.15 -5.73
C PRO A 459 -1.22 -16.41 -5.61
N VAL A 460 -1.75 -17.42 -4.91
CA VAL A 460 -1.07 -18.70 -4.64
C VAL A 460 -1.79 -19.79 -5.39
N TYR A 461 -1.11 -20.36 -6.39
CA TYR A 461 -1.65 -21.44 -7.22
C TYR A 461 -1.15 -22.81 -6.77
N LEU A 462 -2.01 -23.82 -6.87
CA LEU A 462 -1.70 -25.23 -6.71
C LEU A 462 -1.38 -25.85 -8.08
N GLY A 463 -0.17 -26.39 -8.22
CA GLY A 463 0.36 -26.87 -9.49
C GLY A 463 0.74 -25.74 -10.46
N SER A 464 1.20 -26.10 -11.65
CA SER A 464 1.58 -25.12 -12.66
C SER A 464 0.36 -24.35 -13.18
N PRO A 465 0.28 -23.01 -13.02
CA PRO A 465 -0.79 -22.23 -13.62
C PRO A 465 -0.62 -22.07 -15.14
N GLY A 466 -1.68 -21.61 -15.79
CA GLY A 466 -1.68 -21.13 -17.17
C GLY A 466 -1.71 -19.61 -17.26
N LEU A 467 -1.40 -19.09 -18.45
CA LEU A 467 -1.45 -17.69 -18.80
C LEU A 467 -2.50 -17.48 -19.89
N GLU A 468 -3.50 -16.64 -19.65
CA GLU A 468 -4.45 -16.20 -20.68
C GLU A 468 -3.95 -14.93 -21.34
N LEU A 469 -3.79 -14.96 -22.66
CA LEU A 469 -3.46 -13.81 -23.49
C LEU A 469 -4.65 -13.43 -24.38
N PRO A 470 -5.00 -12.13 -24.47
CA PRO A 470 -5.98 -11.65 -25.43
C PRO A 470 -5.43 -11.75 -26.85
N VAL A 471 -6.26 -12.22 -27.77
CA VAL A 471 -5.94 -12.40 -29.19
C VAL A 471 -6.93 -11.59 -30.02
N HIS A 472 -6.42 -10.79 -30.96
CA HIS A 472 -7.20 -9.89 -31.81
C HIS A 472 -7.37 -10.40 -33.23
N ASP A 473 -6.48 -11.28 -33.67
CA ASP A 473 -6.44 -11.85 -35.01
C ASP A 473 -6.25 -13.38 -34.91
N PHE A 474 -7.36 -14.09 -34.72
CA PHE A 474 -7.36 -15.56 -34.73
C PHE A 474 -7.02 -16.16 -36.10
N GLU A 475 -7.13 -15.40 -37.20
CA GLU A 475 -6.77 -15.88 -38.54
C GLU A 475 -5.25 -15.98 -38.69
N HIS A 476 -4.48 -15.11 -38.02
CA HIS A 476 -3.01 -15.12 -38.00
C HIS A 476 -2.43 -15.37 -36.61
N LEU A 477 -3.01 -16.33 -35.87
CA LEU A 477 -2.70 -16.59 -34.47
C LEU A 477 -1.20 -16.80 -34.19
N GLU A 478 -0.47 -17.54 -35.01
CA GLU A 478 0.98 -17.77 -34.80
C GLU A 478 1.78 -16.46 -34.90
N SER A 479 1.44 -15.61 -35.87
CA SER A 479 2.05 -14.29 -36.04
C SER A 479 1.72 -13.38 -34.86
N GLU A 480 0.49 -13.44 -34.34
CA GLU A 480 0.09 -12.67 -33.18
C GLU A 480 0.81 -13.11 -31.90
N LEU A 481 0.84 -14.41 -31.61
CA LEU A 481 1.55 -14.97 -30.45
C LEU A 481 3.05 -14.69 -30.52
N SER A 482 3.65 -14.66 -31.72
CA SER A 482 5.07 -14.34 -31.89
C SER A 482 5.45 -12.94 -31.37
N ARG A 483 4.48 -12.00 -31.35
CA ARG A 483 4.67 -10.60 -30.90
C ARG A 483 4.66 -10.44 -29.38
N TRP A 484 4.16 -11.44 -28.67
CA TRP A 484 4.13 -11.46 -27.22
C TRP A 484 5.43 -12.06 -26.69
N LYS A 485 6.19 -11.27 -25.93
CA LYS A 485 7.36 -11.70 -25.18
C LYS A 485 6.97 -11.98 -23.74
N ILE A 486 7.45 -13.11 -23.23
CA ILE A 486 7.18 -13.60 -21.89
C ILE A 486 8.52 -13.74 -21.17
N HIS A 487 8.73 -12.92 -20.14
CA HIS A 487 9.88 -13.02 -19.26
C HIS A 487 9.41 -13.56 -17.90
N LEU A 488 9.87 -14.76 -17.54
CA LEU A 488 9.58 -15.37 -16.23
C LEU A 488 10.85 -15.40 -15.39
N GLN A 489 10.76 -14.97 -14.14
CA GLN A 489 11.89 -14.99 -13.21
C GLN A 489 11.47 -15.57 -11.86
N SER A 490 12.25 -16.49 -11.32
CA SER A 490 12.13 -16.89 -9.91
C SER A 490 12.65 -15.78 -8.99
N ARG A 491 11.91 -15.48 -7.92
CA ARG A 491 12.31 -14.56 -6.86
C ARG A 491 12.65 -15.36 -5.61
N PHE A 492 13.80 -15.05 -4.99
CA PHE A 492 14.37 -15.82 -3.89
C PHE A 492 14.64 -17.28 -4.27
N ALA A 493 14.77 -18.17 -3.29
CA ALA A 493 14.87 -19.61 -3.51
C ALA A 493 13.53 -20.14 -4.05
N ALA A 494 13.58 -20.81 -5.20
CA ALA A 494 12.45 -21.45 -5.85
C ALA A 494 12.88 -22.73 -6.58
N ASN A 495 11.91 -23.56 -6.90
CA ASN A 495 12.06 -24.72 -7.75
C ASN A 495 11.04 -24.59 -8.90
N PRO A 496 11.48 -24.37 -10.15
CA PRO A 496 12.87 -24.20 -10.58
C PRO A 496 13.44 -22.80 -10.23
N GLN A 497 14.77 -22.70 -10.14
CA GLN A 497 15.49 -21.44 -9.96
C GLN A 497 16.02 -20.94 -11.31
N GLY A 498 15.70 -19.70 -11.71
CA GLY A 498 16.21 -19.14 -12.96
C GLY A 498 15.53 -17.87 -13.47
N LYS A 499 15.99 -17.43 -14.64
CA LYS A 499 15.39 -16.40 -15.49
C LYS A 499 15.18 -17.02 -16.87
N TRP A 500 13.99 -16.83 -17.42
CA TRP A 500 13.58 -17.40 -18.70
C TRP A 500 12.93 -16.33 -19.57
N GLU A 501 13.21 -16.39 -20.86
CA GLU A 501 12.66 -15.48 -21.86
C GLU A 501 12.21 -16.31 -23.06
N TYR A 502 10.94 -16.15 -23.44
CA TYR A 502 10.28 -16.91 -24.50
C TYR A 502 9.31 -16.02 -25.28
N SER A 503 8.96 -16.44 -26.49
CA SER A 503 7.78 -15.94 -27.18
C SER A 503 6.53 -16.70 -26.73
N ALA A 504 5.35 -16.09 -26.77
CA ALA A 504 4.12 -16.78 -26.42
C ALA A 504 3.83 -18.00 -27.32
N GLY A 505 4.30 -17.97 -28.58
CA GLY A 505 4.20 -19.11 -29.50
C GLY A 505 5.03 -20.34 -29.08
N ASP A 506 5.97 -20.18 -28.14
CA ASP A 506 6.79 -21.29 -27.65
C ASP A 506 6.05 -22.18 -26.64
N PHE A 507 4.89 -21.74 -26.14
CA PHE A 507 4.11 -22.46 -25.14
C PHE A 507 2.96 -23.24 -25.79
N PRO A 508 2.63 -24.44 -25.29
CA PRO A 508 1.43 -25.14 -25.70
C PRO A 508 0.20 -24.33 -25.26
N GLY A 509 -0.62 -23.94 -26.24
CA GLY A 509 -1.81 -23.12 -26.05
C GLY A 509 -3.10 -23.87 -26.36
N GLU A 510 -4.13 -23.61 -25.57
CA GLU A 510 -5.52 -23.98 -25.86
C GLU A 510 -6.28 -22.72 -26.27
N ASN A 511 -6.96 -22.79 -27.41
CA ASN A 511 -7.81 -21.68 -27.87
C ASN A 511 -9.12 -21.70 -27.10
N VAL A 512 -9.54 -20.54 -26.60
CA VAL A 512 -10.86 -20.35 -25.98
C VAL A 512 -11.61 -19.32 -26.81
N PRO A 513 -12.25 -19.73 -27.94
CA PRO A 513 -12.79 -18.82 -28.94
C PRO A 513 -13.92 -17.95 -28.39
N GLU A 514 -14.70 -18.48 -27.44
CA GLU A 514 -15.83 -17.77 -26.80
C GLU A 514 -15.39 -16.48 -26.09
N ASN A 515 -14.11 -16.37 -25.71
CA ASN A 515 -13.57 -15.27 -24.92
C ASN A 515 -12.48 -14.48 -25.65
N ASN A 516 -12.18 -14.78 -26.92
CA ASN A 516 -11.07 -14.20 -27.67
C ASN A 516 -9.70 -14.28 -26.96
N VAL A 517 -9.42 -15.40 -26.28
CA VAL A 517 -8.15 -15.63 -25.58
C VAL A 517 -7.49 -16.94 -25.97
N VAL A 518 -6.18 -16.98 -25.81
CA VAL A 518 -5.39 -18.21 -25.84
C VAL A 518 -4.82 -18.46 -24.46
N ARG A 519 -5.03 -19.68 -23.94
CA ARG A 519 -4.53 -20.13 -22.65
C ARG A 519 -3.26 -20.93 -22.84
N LEU A 520 -2.13 -20.37 -22.44
CA LEU A 520 -0.80 -20.98 -22.51
C LEU A 520 -0.47 -21.72 -21.21
N SER A 521 0.05 -22.94 -21.29
CA SER A 521 0.48 -23.67 -20.09
C SER A 521 1.92 -23.33 -19.70
N LEU A 522 2.13 -22.80 -18.49
CA LEU A 522 3.49 -22.49 -17.99
C LEU A 522 4.27 -23.74 -17.53
N HIS A 523 3.68 -24.94 -17.65
CA HIS A 523 4.28 -26.21 -17.23
C HIS A 523 5.63 -26.48 -17.92
N LYS A 524 5.81 -26.02 -19.16
CA LYS A 524 7.08 -26.13 -19.91
C LYS A 524 8.26 -25.55 -19.13
N VAL A 525 8.05 -24.48 -18.36
CA VAL A 525 9.09 -23.78 -17.61
C VAL A 525 9.06 -24.18 -16.14
N LEU A 526 7.88 -24.29 -15.54
CA LEU A 526 7.70 -24.58 -14.12
C LEU A 526 7.88 -26.06 -13.75
N GLY A 527 7.71 -26.98 -14.70
CA GLY A 527 7.82 -28.42 -14.48
C GLY A 527 6.65 -29.02 -13.67
N GLU A 528 6.85 -30.25 -13.17
CA GLU A 528 5.79 -31.05 -12.53
C GLU A 528 5.50 -30.64 -11.07
N ALA A 529 6.52 -30.23 -10.31
CA ALA A 529 6.39 -29.87 -8.90
C ALA A 529 6.98 -28.48 -8.58
N PRO A 530 6.44 -27.41 -9.21
CA PRO A 530 6.89 -26.06 -8.97
C PRO A 530 6.60 -25.63 -7.53
N CYS A 531 7.55 -24.92 -6.92
CA CYS A 531 7.43 -24.39 -5.58
C CYS A 531 8.26 -23.11 -5.47
N GLY A 532 7.62 -21.98 -5.15
CA GLY A 532 8.34 -20.72 -4.96
C GLY A 532 7.55 -19.49 -5.38
N THR A 533 8.23 -18.34 -5.36
CA THR A 533 7.69 -17.06 -5.84
C THR A 533 8.24 -16.77 -7.23
N PHE A 534 7.36 -16.38 -8.15
CA PHE A 534 7.69 -16.10 -9.54
C PHE A 534 7.17 -14.72 -9.96
N HIS A 535 7.88 -14.09 -10.88
CA HIS A 535 7.53 -12.81 -11.47
C HIS A 535 7.44 -12.97 -12.98
N LEU A 536 6.24 -12.77 -13.54
CA LEU A 536 6.00 -12.84 -14.97
C LEU A 536 5.87 -11.42 -15.53
N THR A 537 6.69 -11.07 -16.51
CA THR A 537 6.56 -9.82 -17.27
C THR A 537 6.19 -10.17 -18.70
N ILE A 538 5.11 -9.58 -19.18
CA ILE A 538 4.56 -9.80 -20.51
C ILE A 538 4.69 -8.51 -21.29
N GLN A 539 5.21 -8.59 -22.51
CA GLN A 539 5.35 -7.44 -23.41
C GLN A 539 4.75 -7.77 -24.78
N ARG A 540 4.05 -6.82 -25.39
CA ARG A 540 3.59 -6.93 -26.79
C ARG A 540 4.09 -5.74 -27.58
N GLY A 541 5.17 -5.94 -28.34
CA GLY A 541 5.89 -4.82 -28.96
C GLY A 541 6.31 -3.77 -27.92
N ASN A 542 6.29 -2.48 -28.29
CA ASN A 542 6.63 -1.37 -27.38
C ASN A 542 5.41 -0.77 -26.67
N SER A 543 4.18 -1.14 -27.06
CA SER A 543 2.96 -0.47 -26.64
C SER A 543 2.30 -1.03 -25.38
N PHE A 544 2.72 -2.22 -24.93
CA PHE A 544 2.09 -2.89 -23.80
C PHE A 544 3.11 -3.69 -22.98
N GLN A 545 3.13 -3.44 -21.67
CA GLN A 545 3.85 -4.24 -20.69
C GLN A 545 2.96 -4.47 -19.46
N ALA A 546 2.87 -5.73 -19.01
CA ALA A 546 2.19 -6.10 -17.78
C ALA A 546 3.12 -6.92 -16.88
N GLU A 547 3.01 -6.70 -15.56
CA GLU A 547 3.71 -7.49 -14.55
C GLU A 547 2.71 -8.29 -13.73
N LEU A 548 2.83 -9.62 -13.74
CA LEU A 548 1.94 -10.56 -13.06
C LEU A 548 2.78 -11.40 -12.07
N PRO A 549 3.00 -10.92 -10.84
CA PRO A 549 3.70 -11.69 -9.81
C PRO A 549 2.77 -12.76 -9.20
N PHE A 550 3.29 -13.95 -8.93
CA PHE A 550 2.49 -15.06 -8.39
C PHE A 550 3.35 -16.03 -7.56
N ARG A 551 2.69 -16.89 -6.78
CA ARG A 551 3.31 -17.97 -6.02
C ARG A 551 2.74 -19.31 -6.47
N VAL A 552 3.57 -20.35 -6.39
CA VAL A 552 3.17 -21.71 -6.73
C VAL A 552 3.55 -22.67 -5.63
N LEU A 553 2.62 -23.57 -5.33
CA LEU A 553 2.77 -24.72 -4.45
C LEU A 553 2.48 -26.00 -5.24
N PRO A 554 3.09 -27.15 -4.87
CA PRO A 554 2.75 -28.44 -5.47
C PRO A 554 1.25 -28.76 -5.39
N SER A 555 0.71 -29.36 -6.45
CA SER A 555 -0.72 -29.76 -6.53
C SER A 555 -1.12 -30.84 -5.51
N SER A 556 -0.16 -31.50 -4.88
CA SER A 556 -0.37 -32.52 -3.84
C SER A 556 -0.76 -31.96 -2.47
N ILE A 557 -0.66 -30.65 -2.26
CA ILE A 557 -1.05 -30.01 -0.99
C ILE A 557 -2.58 -29.94 -0.92
N GLN A 558 -3.14 -30.34 0.22
CA GLN A 558 -4.58 -30.34 0.47
C GLN A 558 -4.88 -29.64 1.79
N VAL A 559 -5.95 -28.84 1.79
CA VAL A 559 -6.50 -28.24 3.00
C VAL A 559 -7.73 -29.07 3.38
N GLU A 560 -7.73 -29.63 4.59
CA GLU A 560 -8.77 -30.49 5.14
C GLU A 560 -9.42 -29.76 6.33
N ASP A 561 -10.71 -30.03 6.58
CA ASP A 561 -11.49 -29.48 7.71
C ASP A 561 -11.61 -27.95 7.76
N LEU A 562 -11.17 -27.24 6.72
CA LEU A 562 -11.44 -25.80 6.57
C LEU A 562 -12.84 -25.60 6.02
N HIS A 563 -13.77 -25.20 6.90
CA HIS A 563 -15.16 -24.96 6.52
C HIS A 563 -15.32 -23.67 5.72
N PRO A 564 -16.32 -23.61 4.81
CA PRO A 564 -16.63 -22.41 4.01
C PRO A 564 -17.07 -21.19 4.83
N TYR A 565 -17.51 -21.40 6.07
CA TYR A 565 -17.97 -20.37 7.00
C TYR A 565 -17.98 -20.86 8.44
N TYR A 566 -17.88 -19.92 9.39
CA TYR A 566 -17.96 -20.18 10.83
C TYR A 566 -19.02 -19.30 11.48
N LEU A 567 -19.85 -19.90 12.33
CA LEU A 567 -20.94 -19.22 13.02
C LEU A 567 -20.52 -18.87 14.44
N PRO A 568 -20.79 -17.63 14.91
CA PRO A 568 -20.59 -17.27 16.30
C PRO A 568 -21.60 -17.98 17.20
N ASP A 569 -21.33 -18.02 18.49
CA ASP A 569 -22.31 -18.34 19.51
C ASP A 569 -22.69 -17.10 20.34
N TRP A 570 -23.35 -17.30 21.48
CA TRP A 570 -23.79 -16.21 22.37
C TRP A 570 -22.64 -15.39 22.97
N GLN A 571 -21.41 -15.92 22.99
CA GLN A 571 -20.21 -15.26 23.52
C GLN A 571 -19.32 -14.68 22.42
N GLY A 572 -19.61 -15.00 21.15
CA GLY A 572 -18.93 -14.47 19.97
C GLY A 572 -18.40 -15.57 19.05
N ALA A 573 -17.38 -15.23 18.26
CA ALA A 573 -16.66 -16.20 17.44
C ALA A 573 -16.00 -17.29 18.30
N LYS A 574 -15.77 -18.47 17.70
CA LYS A 574 -15.05 -19.59 18.31
C LYS A 574 -13.72 -19.82 17.62
N ASP A 575 -12.80 -20.44 18.36
CA ASP A 575 -11.57 -20.95 17.79
C ASP A 575 -11.86 -21.93 16.65
N VAL A 576 -11.09 -21.79 15.57
CA VAL A 576 -11.23 -22.55 14.34
C VAL A 576 -10.06 -23.51 14.20
N GLN A 577 -10.37 -24.77 13.93
CA GLN A 577 -9.38 -25.81 13.74
C GLN A 577 -9.50 -26.43 12.34
N PHE A 578 -8.40 -26.47 11.60
CA PHE A 578 -8.30 -27.12 10.30
C PHE A 578 -6.92 -27.76 10.12
N SER A 579 -6.71 -28.56 9.06
CA SER A 579 -5.41 -29.17 8.80
C SER A 579 -4.93 -29.01 7.36
N ILE A 580 -3.61 -28.94 7.18
CA ILE A 580 -2.95 -28.90 5.88
C ILE A 580 -2.10 -30.16 5.73
N ARG A 581 -2.37 -30.93 4.68
CA ARG A 581 -1.59 -32.10 4.30
C ARG A 581 -0.42 -31.69 3.42
N LEU A 582 0.80 -31.97 3.86
CA LEU A 582 2.02 -31.61 3.15
C LEU A 582 2.76 -32.86 2.62
N PRO A 583 3.39 -32.79 1.44
CA PRO A 583 4.26 -33.88 0.94
C PRO A 583 5.51 -34.06 1.81
N GLU A 584 6.19 -35.20 1.64
CA GLU A 584 7.45 -35.46 2.34
C GLU A 584 8.51 -34.40 2.01
N GLY A 585 9.23 -33.93 3.04
CA GLY A 585 10.22 -32.86 2.92
C GLY A 585 9.66 -31.44 2.93
N PHE A 586 8.36 -31.25 3.19
CA PHE A 586 7.77 -29.93 3.43
C PHE A 586 7.42 -29.75 4.92
N SER A 587 7.55 -28.52 5.40
CA SER A 587 7.11 -28.11 6.73
C SER A 587 6.22 -26.88 6.68
N LEU A 588 5.41 -26.69 7.72
CA LEU A 588 4.54 -25.53 7.88
C LEU A 588 5.02 -24.71 9.09
N SER A 589 5.04 -23.39 8.94
CA SER A 589 5.29 -22.45 10.02
C SER A 589 4.33 -21.26 9.94
N LEU A 590 4.19 -20.53 11.05
CA LEU A 590 3.47 -19.26 11.07
C LEU A 590 4.32 -18.19 10.39
N LEU A 591 3.68 -17.38 9.55
CA LEU A 591 4.33 -16.28 8.85
C LEU A 591 4.44 -15.00 9.70
N GLU A 592 3.42 -14.78 10.53
CA GLU A 592 3.30 -13.68 11.48
C GLU A 592 3.31 -14.25 12.91
N ASP A 593 3.67 -13.43 13.90
CA ASP A 593 3.48 -13.76 15.31
C ASP A 593 1.98 -13.66 15.69
N SER A 594 1.14 -14.51 15.09
CA SER A 594 -0.27 -14.72 15.47
C SER A 594 -0.36 -15.52 16.78
N GLU A 595 -1.52 -15.47 17.43
CA GLU A 595 -1.86 -16.36 18.55
C GLU A 595 -2.25 -17.77 18.08
N ALA A 596 -2.33 -18.01 16.76
CA ALA A 596 -2.55 -19.32 16.20
C ALA A 596 -1.45 -20.33 16.60
N GLU A 597 -1.85 -21.58 16.80
CA GLU A 597 -0.95 -22.68 17.15
C GLU A 597 -0.87 -23.68 16.00
N ILE A 598 0.33 -24.19 15.73
CA ILE A 598 0.57 -25.23 14.71
C ILE A 598 1.15 -26.47 15.40
N GLN A 599 0.54 -27.63 15.14
CA GLN A 599 1.03 -28.92 15.58
C GLN A 599 1.22 -29.88 14.40
N ASN A 600 2.39 -30.53 14.33
CA ASN A 600 2.63 -31.59 13.35
C ASN A 600 2.11 -32.93 13.88
N ILE A 601 1.27 -33.60 13.08
CA ILE A 601 0.73 -34.95 13.31
C ILE A 601 0.96 -35.78 12.03
N GLY A 602 2.19 -36.27 11.85
CA GLY A 602 2.56 -37.11 10.71
C GLY A 602 2.70 -36.32 9.40
N ASP A 603 1.88 -36.63 8.40
CA ASP A 603 1.80 -35.89 7.13
C ASP A 603 0.80 -34.70 7.17
N ARG A 604 0.14 -34.51 8.31
CA ARG A 604 -0.82 -33.44 8.55
C ARG A 604 -0.29 -32.43 9.55
N TRP A 605 -0.49 -31.17 9.23
CA TRP A 605 -0.25 -30.06 10.13
C TRP A 605 -1.61 -29.53 10.58
N GLN A 606 -1.86 -29.56 11.88
CA GLN A 606 -3.09 -29.05 12.49
C GLN A 606 -2.87 -27.60 12.91
N ILE A 607 -3.76 -26.71 12.49
CA ILE A 607 -3.74 -25.29 12.79
C ILE A 607 -4.93 -25.00 13.69
N ASN A 608 -4.69 -24.34 14.82
CA ASN A 608 -5.74 -23.79 15.69
C ASN A 608 -5.67 -22.26 15.63
N VAL A 609 -6.72 -21.62 15.12
CA VAL A 609 -6.83 -20.17 14.96
C VAL A 609 -7.78 -19.63 16.03
N PRO A 610 -7.36 -18.66 16.86
CA PRO A 610 -8.23 -18.07 17.88
C PRO A 610 -9.44 -17.37 17.28
N ALA A 611 -10.53 -17.31 18.03
CA ALA A 611 -11.79 -16.65 17.64
C ALA A 611 -11.64 -15.20 17.13
N GLU A 612 -10.66 -14.45 17.64
CA GLU A 612 -10.44 -13.04 17.29
C GLU A 612 -9.74 -12.85 15.94
N ASP A 613 -9.08 -13.90 15.42
CA ASP A 613 -8.27 -13.83 14.20
C ASP A 613 -9.13 -14.16 12.97
N GLU A 614 -9.44 -13.14 12.16
CA GLU A 614 -10.19 -13.32 10.91
C GLU A 614 -9.39 -14.01 9.80
N GLN A 615 -8.07 -14.09 9.96
CA GLN A 615 -7.17 -14.56 8.92
C GLN A 615 -5.90 -15.13 9.57
N VAL A 616 -5.37 -16.23 9.04
CA VAL A 616 -4.11 -16.81 9.50
C VAL A 616 -3.05 -16.76 8.41
N ALA A 617 -1.90 -16.20 8.73
CA ALA A 617 -0.77 -16.08 7.83
C ALA A 617 0.21 -17.25 8.04
N LEU A 618 0.41 -18.05 6.99
CA LEU A 618 1.17 -19.30 7.02
C LEU A 618 2.30 -19.28 6.01
N GLN A 619 3.32 -20.09 6.26
CA GLN A 619 4.46 -20.27 5.39
C GLN A 619 4.75 -21.76 5.21
N ILE A 620 4.78 -22.21 3.95
CA ILE A 620 5.28 -23.53 3.61
C ILE A 620 6.78 -23.42 3.32
N GLU A 621 7.55 -24.31 3.93
CA GLU A 621 9.00 -24.40 3.79
C GLU A 621 9.39 -25.73 3.15
N LYS A 622 10.29 -25.67 2.16
CA LYS A 622 10.88 -26.85 1.53
C LYS A 622 12.41 -26.72 1.57
N PRO A 623 13.12 -27.53 2.38
CA PRO A 623 14.57 -27.57 2.34
C PRO A 623 15.05 -28.07 0.97
N THR A 624 16.08 -27.40 0.44
CA THR A 624 16.86 -27.89 -0.71
C THR A 624 18.31 -28.09 -0.28
N GLU A 625 19.16 -28.63 -1.16
CA GLU A 625 20.59 -28.82 -0.85
C GLU A 625 21.33 -27.51 -0.50
N LYS A 626 20.81 -26.34 -0.91
CA LYS A 626 21.48 -25.04 -0.76
C LYS A 626 20.74 -24.04 0.13
N GLU A 627 19.41 -23.98 0.00
CA GLU A 627 18.56 -23.00 0.72
C GLU A 627 17.17 -23.59 1.02
N ILE A 628 16.39 -22.91 1.87
CA ILE A 628 14.99 -23.28 2.12
C ILE A 628 14.10 -22.42 1.23
N ILE A 629 13.29 -23.06 0.38
CA ILE A 629 12.23 -22.40 -0.39
C ILE A 629 11.11 -22.07 0.57
N ARG A 630 10.67 -20.81 0.58
CA ARG A 630 9.62 -20.30 1.47
C ARG A 630 8.49 -19.71 0.63
N VAL A 631 7.28 -20.22 0.83
CA VAL A 631 6.08 -19.76 0.13
C VAL A 631 5.04 -19.30 1.15
N PRO A 632 4.90 -17.98 1.34
CA PRO A 632 3.90 -17.43 2.25
C PRO A 632 2.52 -17.32 1.59
N PHE A 633 1.49 -17.57 2.39
CA PHE A 633 0.08 -17.44 2.01
C PHE A 633 -0.77 -17.10 3.24
N LYS A 634 -1.93 -16.48 3.02
CA LYS A 634 -2.87 -16.14 4.09
C LYS A 634 -4.18 -16.86 3.84
N ILE A 635 -4.77 -17.48 4.85
CA ILE A 635 -6.09 -18.10 4.78
C ILE A 635 -7.09 -17.18 5.46
N GLU A 636 -8.19 -16.86 4.77
CA GLU A 636 -9.34 -16.17 5.35
C GLU A 636 -10.16 -17.14 6.21
N ILE A 637 -10.60 -16.69 7.38
CA ILE A 637 -11.53 -17.41 8.26
C ILE A 637 -12.88 -16.67 8.22
N PRO A 638 -13.80 -17.09 7.34
CA PRO A 638 -15.00 -16.32 7.06
C PRO A 638 -16.06 -16.48 8.18
N HIS A 639 -16.06 -15.57 9.14
CA HIS A 639 -17.07 -15.46 10.19
C HIS A 639 -18.30 -14.67 9.75
N LEU A 640 -19.48 -15.07 10.21
CA LEU A 640 -20.68 -14.24 10.15
C LEU A 640 -20.53 -13.04 11.09
N LYS A 641 -20.78 -11.83 10.59
CA LYS A 641 -20.66 -10.58 11.37
C LYS A 641 -21.83 -9.64 11.14
N TRP A 642 -22.06 -8.74 12.08
CA TRP A 642 -23.07 -7.69 11.94
C TRP A 642 -22.52 -6.34 12.38
N SER A 643 -23.14 -5.26 11.89
CA SER A 643 -22.81 -3.88 12.23
C SER A 643 -24.09 -3.07 12.38
N LEU A 644 -24.10 -2.11 13.30
CA LEU A 644 -25.22 -1.18 13.48
C LEU A 644 -24.86 0.23 13.04
N GLU A 645 -25.68 0.79 12.18
CA GLU A 645 -25.62 2.17 11.73
C GLU A 645 -26.74 2.97 12.42
N LEU A 646 -26.34 3.88 13.31
CA LEU A 646 -27.27 4.82 13.97
C LEU A 646 -27.23 6.21 13.31
N ILE A 647 -26.08 6.58 12.74
CA ILE A 647 -25.82 7.86 12.08
C ILE A 647 -25.23 7.54 10.71
N SER A 648 -25.91 7.98 9.65
CA SER A 648 -25.41 7.86 8.27
C SER A 648 -24.07 8.59 8.13
N GLY A 649 -23.09 7.97 7.48
CA GLY A 649 -21.79 8.62 7.21
C GLY A 649 -20.62 8.16 8.08
N LYS A 650 -20.84 7.34 9.12
CA LYS A 650 -19.75 6.76 9.93
C LYS A 650 -19.29 5.40 9.37
N PRO A 651 -17.98 5.09 9.44
CA PRO A 651 -17.47 3.78 9.07
C PRO A 651 -18.09 2.70 9.96
N ARG A 652 -18.40 1.54 9.36
CA ARG A 652 -19.04 0.41 10.04
C ARG A 652 -18.03 -0.38 10.85
N GLU A 653 -18.35 -0.60 12.12
CA GLU A 653 -17.61 -1.50 13.00
C GLU A 653 -18.30 -2.87 12.99
N TRP A 654 -17.70 -3.82 12.28
CA TRP A 654 -18.19 -5.20 12.21
C TRP A 654 -17.89 -5.95 13.51
N GLN A 655 -18.92 -6.58 14.06
CA GLN A 655 -18.83 -7.36 15.29
C GLN A 655 -19.37 -8.78 15.08
N ASP A 656 -18.85 -9.69 15.89
CA ASP A 656 -19.31 -11.08 16.03
C ASP A 656 -19.96 -11.32 17.40
N LYS A 657 -20.04 -10.27 18.22
CA LYS A 657 -20.69 -10.25 19.54
C LYS A 657 -21.93 -9.37 19.51
N PRO A 658 -22.93 -9.65 20.36
CA PRO A 658 -24.15 -8.85 20.42
C PRO A 658 -23.83 -7.38 20.75
N LEU A 659 -24.36 -6.46 19.96
CA LEU A 659 -24.19 -5.02 20.20
C LEU A 659 -25.05 -4.61 21.40
N SER A 660 -24.56 -3.78 22.32
CA SER A 660 -25.35 -3.30 23.48
C SER A 660 -25.47 -1.78 23.49
N LEU A 661 -26.70 -1.25 23.43
CA LEU A 661 -26.97 0.18 23.24
C LEU A 661 -28.19 0.68 24.04
N SER A 662 -28.17 1.95 24.40
CA SER A 662 -29.35 2.60 25.01
C SER A 662 -30.50 2.64 23.99
N LEU A 663 -31.67 2.22 24.43
CA LEU A 663 -32.90 2.27 23.65
C LEU A 663 -33.22 3.69 23.19
N ALA A 664 -32.87 4.70 23.99
CA ALA A 664 -33.07 6.10 23.62
C ALA A 664 -32.25 6.46 22.37
N LYS A 665 -31.03 5.93 22.22
CA LYS A 665 -30.20 6.16 21.03
C LYS A 665 -30.84 5.59 19.77
N ILE A 666 -31.39 4.37 19.85
CA ILE A 666 -32.08 3.74 18.72
C ILE A 666 -33.31 4.58 18.32
N LEU A 667 -34.15 4.94 19.29
CA LEU A 667 -35.40 5.68 19.05
C LEU A 667 -35.19 7.14 18.59
N GLN A 668 -34.05 7.74 18.94
CA GLN A 668 -33.68 9.11 18.52
C GLN A 668 -32.87 9.14 17.22
N SER A 669 -32.47 7.98 16.70
CA SER A 669 -31.78 7.89 15.42
C SER A 669 -32.78 8.06 14.28
N ASP A 670 -32.42 8.82 13.26
CA ASP A 670 -33.31 9.08 12.12
C ASP A 670 -33.59 7.80 11.31
N ASN A 671 -32.56 6.96 11.13
CA ASN A 671 -32.69 5.72 10.35
C ASN A 671 -31.77 4.58 10.85
N PRO A 672 -32.04 4.00 12.03
CA PRO A 672 -31.24 2.91 12.58
C PRO A 672 -31.34 1.64 11.72
N ARG A 673 -30.18 1.15 11.25
CA ARG A 673 -30.07 -0.02 10.37
C ARG A 673 -29.08 -1.03 10.94
N LEU A 674 -29.47 -2.30 10.92
CA LEU A 674 -28.59 -3.42 11.24
C LEU A 674 -28.17 -4.11 9.93
N PHE A 675 -26.87 -4.21 9.73
CA PHE A 675 -26.24 -4.89 8.60
C PHE A 675 -25.70 -6.24 9.05
N LEU A 676 -25.86 -7.26 8.20
CA LEU A 676 -25.34 -8.61 8.42
C LEU A 676 -24.46 -8.99 7.23
N LYS A 677 -23.17 -9.23 7.45
CA LYS A 677 -22.22 -9.71 6.43
C LYS A 677 -22.18 -11.22 6.41
N ILE A 678 -22.63 -11.79 5.31
CA ILE A 678 -22.70 -13.24 5.09
C ILE A 678 -21.43 -13.71 4.36
N PRO A 679 -20.76 -14.75 4.87
CA PRO A 679 -19.66 -15.42 4.19
C PRO A 679 -19.93 -15.80 2.73
N SER A 680 -18.92 -15.65 1.87
CA SER A 680 -19.00 -15.89 0.43
C SER A 680 -19.23 -17.35 -0.01
N ALA A 681 -19.40 -18.28 0.91
CA ALA A 681 -19.73 -19.65 0.60
C ALA A 681 -21.01 -20.13 1.30
N MET A 682 -21.74 -19.22 1.97
CA MET A 682 -23.03 -19.50 2.59
C MET A 682 -24.17 -19.17 1.60
N GLU A 683 -25.12 -20.09 1.49
CA GLU A 683 -26.40 -19.94 0.79
C GLU A 683 -27.52 -20.01 1.84
N LEU A 684 -28.38 -19.00 1.89
CA LEU A 684 -29.41 -18.84 2.93
C LEU A 684 -30.80 -19.04 2.34
N ASP A 685 -31.62 -19.85 3.01
CA ASP A 685 -33.01 -20.12 2.63
C ASP A 685 -33.97 -19.12 3.26
N ILE A 686 -33.82 -18.86 4.56
CA ILE A 686 -34.64 -17.92 5.34
C ILE A 686 -33.74 -17.13 6.27
N VAL A 687 -33.98 -15.82 6.38
CA VAL A 687 -33.29 -14.93 7.31
C VAL A 687 -34.30 -13.93 7.87
N GLU A 688 -34.42 -13.86 9.20
CA GLU A 688 -35.38 -13.01 9.89
C GLU A 688 -34.80 -12.41 11.17
N LEU A 689 -35.24 -11.20 11.52
CA LEU A 689 -34.88 -10.55 12.79
C LEU A 689 -36.11 -10.52 13.72
N HIS A 690 -35.94 -11.14 14.88
CA HIS A 690 -36.97 -11.34 15.91
C HIS A 690 -36.68 -10.41 17.10
N LEU A 691 -37.65 -9.61 17.53
CA LEU A 691 -37.57 -8.82 18.76
C LEU A 691 -38.16 -9.63 19.92
N THR A 692 -37.41 -9.82 21.01
CA THR A 692 -37.83 -10.58 22.19
C THR A 692 -37.56 -9.80 23.49
N ASP A 693 -38.33 -10.11 24.52
CA ASP A 693 -38.02 -9.76 25.92
C ASP A 693 -37.16 -10.86 26.57
N ASP A 694 -36.49 -10.58 27.68
CA ASP A 694 -35.56 -11.49 28.39
C ASP A 694 -36.25 -12.77 28.94
N ASN A 695 -37.59 -12.83 28.93
CA ASN A 695 -38.35 -14.02 29.35
C ASN A 695 -38.47 -15.13 28.28
N GLU A 696 -37.67 -15.08 27.19
CA GLU A 696 -37.43 -16.07 26.11
C GLU A 696 -38.62 -16.73 25.37
N ASN A 697 -39.84 -16.69 25.90
CA ASN A 697 -40.96 -17.48 25.37
C ASN A 697 -41.90 -16.73 24.43
N GLU A 698 -41.71 -15.43 24.21
CA GLU A 698 -42.62 -14.63 23.38
C GLU A 698 -41.85 -13.69 22.45
N THR A 699 -41.90 -13.99 21.15
CA THR A 699 -41.46 -13.09 20.09
C THR A 699 -42.45 -11.93 19.97
N LEU A 700 -41.98 -10.71 20.22
CA LEU A 700 -42.79 -9.50 20.18
C LEU A 700 -43.08 -9.03 18.76
N GLN A 701 -42.10 -9.15 17.85
CA GLN A 701 -42.22 -8.77 16.44
C GLN A 701 -41.16 -9.48 15.60
N VAL A 702 -41.47 -9.77 14.33
CA VAL A 702 -40.53 -10.32 13.34
C VAL A 702 -40.45 -9.39 12.13
N GLN A 703 -39.26 -9.20 11.57
CA GLN A 703 -39.04 -8.52 10.30
C GLN A 703 -38.07 -9.31 9.41
N PRO A 704 -38.39 -9.54 8.12
CA PRO A 704 -37.41 -10.02 7.16
C PRO A 704 -36.42 -8.90 6.77
N PRO A 705 -35.27 -9.23 6.16
CA PRO A 705 -34.37 -8.24 5.59
C PRO A 705 -35.06 -7.52 4.42
N GLN A 706 -34.79 -6.22 4.27
CA GLN A 706 -35.36 -5.41 3.20
C GLN A 706 -34.56 -5.48 1.90
N GLN A 707 -33.24 -5.71 1.97
CA GLN A 707 -32.32 -5.67 0.82
C GLN A 707 -31.18 -6.68 0.99
N THR A 708 -30.67 -7.20 -0.14
CA THR A 708 -29.56 -8.16 -0.24
C THR A 708 -28.51 -7.60 -1.18
N TYR A 709 -27.27 -7.45 -0.72
CA TYR A 709 -26.20 -6.77 -1.48
C TYR A 709 -24.85 -7.45 -1.29
N GLN A 710 -24.24 -8.05 -2.32
CA GLN A 710 -22.92 -8.71 -2.17
C GLN A 710 -22.80 -9.57 -0.89
N ARG A 711 -23.89 -10.27 -0.51
CA ARG A 711 -24.04 -11.05 0.73
C ARG A 711 -24.11 -10.25 2.05
N GLU A 712 -24.45 -8.97 2.00
CA GLU A 712 -24.88 -8.20 3.14
C GLU A 712 -26.41 -8.07 3.18
N LEU A 713 -27.03 -8.37 4.32
CA LEU A 713 -28.46 -8.19 4.54
C LEU A 713 -28.72 -7.00 5.46
N VAL A 714 -29.79 -6.25 5.16
CA VAL A 714 -30.13 -5.03 5.89
C VAL A 714 -31.50 -5.15 6.57
N PHE A 715 -31.55 -4.84 7.87
CA PHE A 715 -32.77 -4.72 8.65
C PHE A 715 -32.99 -3.27 9.10
N GLN A 716 -34.16 -2.71 8.81
CA GLN A 716 -34.57 -1.40 9.30
C GLN A 716 -35.12 -1.51 10.73
N LEU A 717 -34.43 -0.93 11.71
CA LEU A 717 -34.88 -1.00 13.10
C LEU A 717 -36.07 -0.06 13.40
N ASN A 718 -36.29 0.93 12.54
CA ASN A 718 -37.46 1.80 12.57
C ASN A 718 -38.79 1.03 12.60
N ALA A 719 -38.86 -0.13 11.95
CA ALA A 719 -40.04 -0.99 11.93
C ALA A 719 -40.45 -1.49 13.34
N PHE A 720 -39.52 -1.49 14.30
CA PHE A 720 -39.77 -1.97 15.67
C PHE A 720 -40.10 -0.83 16.66
N HIS A 721 -40.04 0.45 16.26
CA HIS A 721 -40.15 1.58 17.18
C HIS A 721 -41.44 1.60 18.01
N ASP A 722 -42.59 1.25 17.43
CA ASP A 722 -43.86 1.24 18.14
C ASP A 722 -43.93 0.12 19.18
N THR A 723 -43.38 -1.06 18.86
CA THR A 723 -43.26 -2.19 19.77
C THR A 723 -42.28 -1.89 20.91
N LEU A 724 -41.15 -1.25 20.61
CA LEU A 724 -40.18 -0.81 21.63
C LEU A 724 -40.78 0.23 22.61
N ARG A 725 -41.69 1.09 22.13
CA ARG A 725 -42.39 2.08 22.97
C ARG A 725 -43.47 1.47 23.85
N SER A 726 -44.20 0.46 23.36
CA SER A 726 -45.29 -0.17 24.10
C SER A 726 -44.81 -1.03 25.29
N HIS A 727 -43.59 -1.57 25.22
CA HIS A 727 -43.00 -2.42 26.27
C HIS A 727 -42.14 -1.61 27.27
N SER A 728 -42.73 -0.60 27.92
CA SER A 728 -42.02 0.38 28.76
C SER A 728 -41.34 -0.17 30.02
N ARG A 729 -41.78 -1.33 30.52
CA ARG A 729 -41.23 -1.99 31.72
C ARG A 729 -40.09 -2.96 31.43
N ALA A 730 -39.90 -3.37 30.17
CA ALA A 730 -38.78 -4.21 29.79
C ALA A 730 -37.50 -3.37 29.87
N SER A 731 -36.55 -3.83 30.68
CA SER A 731 -35.29 -3.10 30.92
C SER A 731 -34.29 -3.36 29.80
N ILE A 732 -34.43 -4.52 29.16
CA ILE A 732 -33.58 -5.03 28.09
C ILE A 732 -34.49 -5.71 27.06
N LEU A 733 -34.22 -5.47 25.79
CA LEU A 733 -34.87 -6.11 24.66
C LEU A 733 -33.80 -6.65 23.72
N TYR A 734 -34.01 -7.85 23.17
CA TYR A 734 -33.05 -8.49 22.28
C TYR A 734 -33.59 -8.56 20.85
N PHE A 735 -32.69 -8.34 19.91
CA PHE A 735 -32.90 -8.66 18.51
C PHE A 735 -32.15 -9.96 18.21
N ILE A 736 -32.90 -11.01 17.91
CA ILE A 736 -32.43 -12.35 17.61
C ILE A 736 -32.55 -12.59 16.10
N LEU A 737 -31.42 -12.84 15.45
CA LEU A 737 -31.34 -13.26 14.06
C LEU A 737 -31.64 -14.75 13.97
N LYS A 738 -32.69 -15.12 13.24
CA LYS A 738 -33.00 -16.51 12.89
C LYS A 738 -32.65 -16.75 11.43
N MET A 739 -31.85 -17.79 11.17
CA MET A 739 -31.46 -18.18 9.82
C MET A 739 -31.74 -19.65 9.57
N GLN A 740 -32.04 -19.98 8.32
CA GLN A 740 -32.09 -21.34 7.80
C GLN A 740 -31.16 -21.49 6.60
N PHE A 741 -30.37 -22.56 6.60
CA PHE A 741 -29.44 -22.93 5.53
C PHE A 741 -29.19 -24.43 5.58
N ASN A 742 -29.06 -25.10 4.44
CA ASN A 742 -28.71 -26.52 4.36
C ASN A 742 -29.53 -27.43 5.32
N GLU A 743 -30.84 -27.19 5.44
CA GLU A 743 -31.77 -27.88 6.38
C GLU A 743 -31.49 -27.67 7.89
N GLN A 744 -30.59 -26.77 8.26
CA GLN A 744 -30.30 -26.37 9.64
C GLN A 744 -30.93 -25.01 9.97
N SER A 745 -31.25 -24.79 11.25
CA SER A 745 -31.72 -23.50 11.76
C SER A 745 -30.88 -23.05 12.94
N ILE A 746 -30.53 -21.76 12.95
CA ILE A 746 -29.76 -21.13 14.02
C ILE A 746 -30.45 -19.85 14.50
N GLU A 747 -30.31 -19.56 15.79
CA GLU A 747 -30.79 -18.34 16.43
C GLU A 747 -29.60 -17.64 17.12
N LEU A 748 -29.34 -16.38 16.76
CA LEU A 748 -28.19 -15.61 17.23
C LEU A 748 -28.63 -14.23 17.73
N PRO A 749 -28.30 -13.82 18.96
CA PRO A 749 -28.48 -12.43 19.38
C PRO A 749 -27.52 -11.50 18.64
N VAL A 750 -28.05 -10.45 18.02
CA VAL A 750 -27.24 -9.49 17.24
C VAL A 750 -27.23 -8.09 17.84
N LEU A 751 -28.30 -7.71 18.55
CA LEU A 751 -28.42 -6.40 19.20
C LEU A 751 -29.23 -6.52 20.49
N GLN A 752 -28.78 -5.81 21.52
CA GLN A 752 -29.41 -5.66 22.81
C GLN A 752 -29.66 -4.18 23.08
N ALA A 753 -30.93 -3.83 23.30
CA ALA A 753 -31.36 -2.47 23.62
C ALA A 753 -31.67 -2.38 25.12
N HIS A 754 -30.88 -1.62 25.88
CA HIS A 754 -31.09 -1.39 27.31
C HIS A 754 -31.73 -0.02 27.58
N ARG A 755 -32.58 0.09 28.60
CA ARG A 755 -33.12 1.39 29.04
C ARG A 755 -32.15 2.06 30.02
N ASP A 756 -31.95 3.36 29.87
CA ASP A 756 -31.13 4.15 30.79
C ASP A 756 -31.80 4.23 32.17
N LEU A 757 -31.01 3.97 33.21
CA LEU A 757 -31.46 4.11 34.60
C LEU A 757 -31.34 5.57 35.04
N ASN A 758 -32.45 6.20 35.41
CA ASN A 758 -32.44 7.59 35.91
C ASN A 758 -32.12 7.63 37.41
N ILE A 759 -30.86 7.35 37.75
CA ILE A 759 -30.36 7.37 39.12
C ILE A 759 -29.30 8.46 39.23
N GLN A 760 -29.63 9.56 39.92
CA GLN A 760 -28.74 10.71 40.10
C GLN A 760 -28.27 10.90 41.55
N LYS A 761 -28.94 10.25 42.51
CA LYS A 761 -28.65 10.36 43.94
C LYS A 761 -28.36 8.98 44.49
N CYS A 762 -27.21 8.83 45.14
CA CYS A 762 -26.78 7.59 45.76
C CYS A 762 -25.88 7.87 46.96
N GLU A 763 -26.03 7.09 48.02
CA GLU A 763 -25.25 7.17 49.25
C GLU A 763 -24.89 5.77 49.77
N ILE A 764 -23.75 5.66 50.45
CA ILE A 764 -23.34 4.44 51.15
C ILE A 764 -23.41 4.67 52.66
N GLU A 765 -24.21 3.87 53.35
CA GLU A 765 -24.26 3.80 54.81
C GLU A 765 -23.29 2.72 55.33
N ILE A 766 -22.60 3.03 56.43
CA ILE A 766 -21.71 2.09 57.13
C ILE A 766 -22.47 1.50 58.30
N LEU A 767 -22.77 0.21 58.25
CA LEU A 767 -23.48 -0.50 59.31
C LEU A 767 -22.55 -0.84 60.49
N GLN A 768 -23.13 -1.02 61.68
CA GLN A 768 -22.38 -1.32 62.92
C GLN A 768 -21.51 -2.59 62.84
N ASN A 769 -21.86 -3.53 61.97
CA ASN A 769 -21.11 -4.76 61.70
C ASN A 769 -20.03 -4.61 60.63
N ARG A 770 -19.66 -3.38 60.25
CA ARG A 770 -18.78 -3.03 59.11
C ARG A 770 -19.33 -3.43 57.73
N GLY A 771 -20.59 -3.86 57.64
CA GLY A 771 -21.30 -4.01 56.39
C GLY A 771 -21.55 -2.66 55.72
N ARG A 772 -21.73 -2.65 54.41
CA ARG A 772 -22.06 -1.44 53.64
C ARG A 772 -23.45 -1.59 53.08
N ARG A 773 -24.28 -0.55 53.20
CA ARG A 773 -25.62 -0.49 52.61
C ARG A 773 -25.68 0.65 51.62
N LEU A 774 -26.17 0.36 50.42
CA LEU A 774 -26.38 1.33 49.37
C LEU A 774 -27.81 1.87 49.45
N HIS A 775 -27.96 3.18 49.35
CA HIS A 775 -29.25 3.86 49.21
C HIS A 775 -29.24 4.69 47.93
N TRP A 776 -30.31 4.65 47.14
CA TRP A 776 -30.39 5.45 45.91
C TRP A 776 -31.82 5.86 45.60
N PHE A 777 -31.97 6.89 44.76
CA PHE A 777 -33.25 7.37 44.29
C PHE A 777 -33.50 6.94 42.84
N GLU A 778 -34.60 6.22 42.62
CA GLU A 778 -35.06 5.72 41.33
C GLU A 778 -36.60 5.76 41.30
N PRO A 779 -37.20 6.76 40.62
CA PRO A 779 -38.66 6.94 40.59
C PRO A 779 -39.43 5.75 40.02
N GLU A 780 -38.90 5.15 38.95
CA GLU A 780 -39.49 4.02 38.25
C GLU A 780 -38.45 2.89 38.16
N PRO A 781 -38.46 1.93 39.11
CA PRO A 781 -37.46 0.88 39.14
C PRO A 781 -37.61 -0.06 37.95
N LEU A 782 -36.52 -0.18 37.18
CA LEU A 782 -36.38 -1.18 36.13
C LEU A 782 -35.93 -2.53 36.73
N ARG A 783 -36.04 -3.61 35.95
CA ARG A 783 -35.58 -4.95 36.34
C ARG A 783 -34.14 -5.17 35.88
N GLN A 784 -33.48 -6.19 36.43
CA GLN A 784 -32.15 -6.68 35.98
C GLN A 784 -31.05 -5.62 36.06
N ARG A 785 -30.98 -4.95 37.21
CA ARG A 785 -30.04 -3.86 37.45
C ARG A 785 -28.76 -4.38 38.10
N TYR A 786 -27.67 -3.69 37.89
CA TYR A 786 -26.39 -3.90 38.56
C TYR A 786 -25.80 -2.56 38.94
N VAL A 787 -24.94 -2.57 39.95
CA VAL A 787 -24.12 -1.43 40.34
C VAL A 787 -22.64 -1.75 40.09
N ARG A 788 -21.97 -0.86 39.36
CA ARG A 788 -20.53 -0.87 39.11
C ARG A 788 -19.84 0.18 39.98
N ILE A 789 -18.70 -0.17 40.59
CA ILE A 789 -18.01 0.66 41.58
C ILE A 789 -16.50 0.73 41.25
N TRP A 790 -15.97 1.95 41.06
CA TRP A 790 -14.55 2.24 40.80
C TRP A 790 -13.89 2.99 41.96
N GLY A 791 -12.73 2.54 42.42
CA GLY A 791 -11.92 3.27 43.41
C GLY A 791 -11.04 4.35 42.77
N LEU A 792 -11.21 5.61 43.16
CA LEU A 792 -10.44 6.75 42.61
C LEU A 792 -9.03 6.86 43.20
N TRP A 793 -8.82 6.39 44.43
CA TRP A 793 -7.49 6.41 45.06
C TRP A 793 -6.71 5.11 44.82
N GLN A 794 -7.37 4.09 44.30
CA GLN A 794 -6.75 2.84 43.85
C GLN A 794 -7.22 2.51 42.42
N PRO A 795 -6.93 3.36 41.43
CA PRO A 795 -7.41 3.21 40.05
C PRO A 795 -6.85 1.98 39.31
N TRP A 796 -5.85 1.30 39.88
CA TRP A 796 -5.30 0.05 39.36
C TRP A 796 -6.06 -1.20 39.84
N SER A 797 -7.02 -1.05 40.78
CA SER A 797 -7.85 -2.15 41.28
C SER A 797 -9.01 -2.40 40.31
N ASP A 798 -9.37 -3.67 40.12
CA ASP A 798 -10.48 -4.03 39.24
C ASP A 798 -11.80 -3.43 39.75
N PRO A 799 -12.66 -2.91 38.85
CA PRO A 799 -13.95 -2.38 39.27
C PRO A 799 -14.86 -3.51 39.77
N ILE A 800 -15.70 -3.19 40.76
CA ILE A 800 -16.62 -4.15 41.37
C ILE A 800 -17.98 -4.07 40.68
N GLN A 801 -18.56 -5.22 40.32
CA GLN A 801 -19.90 -5.32 39.73
C GLN A 801 -20.81 -6.19 40.61
N ILE A 802 -21.96 -5.64 41.03
CA ILE A 802 -22.88 -6.28 42.00
C ILE A 802 -24.30 -6.31 41.41
N PRO A 803 -25.00 -7.46 41.39
CA PRO A 803 -26.40 -7.53 40.99
C PRO A 803 -27.33 -6.84 42.00
N VAL A 804 -28.29 -6.07 41.49
CA VAL A 804 -29.34 -5.40 42.26
C VAL A 804 -30.64 -6.21 42.11
N PRO A 805 -31.22 -6.74 43.21
CA PRO A 805 -32.48 -7.49 43.15
C PRO A 805 -33.64 -6.68 42.56
N ASP A 806 -34.59 -7.35 41.90
CA ASP A 806 -35.80 -6.70 41.38
C ASP A 806 -36.80 -6.38 42.50
N ASP A 807 -36.87 -7.26 43.51
CA ASP A 807 -37.70 -7.10 44.70
C ASP A 807 -36.98 -6.27 45.76
N LEU A 808 -36.97 -4.95 45.58
CA LEU A 808 -36.29 -4.02 46.50
C LEU A 808 -37.17 -3.60 47.68
N SER A 809 -36.51 -3.42 48.82
CA SER A 809 -37.12 -2.75 49.97
C SER A 809 -36.93 -1.22 49.86
N PRO A 810 -37.93 -0.42 50.25
CA PRO A 810 -37.76 1.03 50.40
C PRO A 810 -36.62 1.36 51.37
N SER A 811 -35.94 2.47 51.12
CA SER A 811 -34.86 2.96 51.98
C SER A 811 -35.37 3.23 53.40
N THR A 812 -34.69 2.70 54.42
CA THR A 812 -35.00 3.01 55.83
C THR A 812 -34.44 4.36 56.27
N ARG A 813 -33.63 5.01 55.43
CA ARG A 813 -32.93 6.26 55.74
C ARG A 813 -33.66 7.50 55.17
N HIS A 814 -34.36 7.33 54.06
CA HIS A 814 -35.11 8.39 53.38
C HIS A 814 -36.58 8.01 53.32
N ASN A 815 -37.46 8.91 53.80
CA ASN A 815 -38.91 8.66 53.84
C ASN A 815 -39.65 9.04 52.54
N GLU A 816 -38.95 9.58 51.55
CA GLU A 816 -39.52 9.98 50.26
C GLU A 816 -39.74 8.75 49.35
N PRO A 817 -40.88 8.64 48.64
CA PRO A 817 -41.12 7.54 47.71
C PRO A 817 -40.13 7.58 46.54
N GLY A 818 -39.68 6.42 46.08
CA GLY A 818 -38.64 6.27 45.04
C GLY A 818 -37.23 6.07 45.59
N TRP A 819 -37.02 6.08 46.91
CA TRP A 819 -35.75 5.67 47.52
C TRP A 819 -35.72 4.18 47.85
N TRP A 820 -34.66 3.51 47.42
CA TRP A 820 -34.45 2.07 47.58
C TRP A 820 -33.15 1.78 48.36
N GLN A 821 -33.03 0.57 48.89
CA GLN A 821 -31.82 0.13 49.59
C GLN A 821 -31.41 -1.30 49.28
N MET A 822 -30.10 -1.57 49.39
CA MET A 822 -29.50 -2.89 49.24
C MET A 822 -28.26 -3.04 50.11
N ASP A 823 -28.11 -4.18 50.77
CA ASP A 823 -26.88 -4.54 51.47
C ASP A 823 -25.82 -5.05 50.48
N ILE A 824 -24.60 -4.52 50.56
CA ILE A 824 -23.47 -4.97 49.74
C ILE A 824 -23.00 -6.34 50.28
N PRO A 825 -22.98 -7.40 49.45
CA PRO A 825 -22.57 -8.73 49.90
C PRO A 825 -21.14 -8.74 50.47
N LYS A 826 -20.91 -9.55 51.50
CA LYS A 826 -19.63 -9.57 52.26
C LYS A 826 -18.42 -10.02 51.42
N GLU A 827 -18.65 -10.66 50.29
CA GLU A 827 -17.62 -11.08 49.33
C GLU A 827 -17.00 -9.89 48.59
N TYR A 828 -17.71 -8.77 48.48
CA TYR A 828 -17.20 -7.54 47.87
C TYR A 828 -16.55 -6.65 48.92
N SER A 829 -15.23 -6.51 48.85
CA SER A 829 -14.47 -5.63 49.75
C SER A 829 -14.38 -4.22 49.19
N LEU A 830 -15.04 -3.27 49.85
CA LEU A 830 -14.90 -1.82 49.57
C LEU A 830 -13.98 -1.17 50.61
N PRO A 831 -12.67 -1.02 50.36
CA PRO A 831 -11.77 -0.30 51.25
C PRO A 831 -12.16 1.19 51.41
N PRO A 832 -11.73 1.89 52.47
CA PRO A 832 -11.89 3.35 52.57
C PRO A 832 -11.31 4.07 51.34
N SER A 833 -12.16 4.69 50.52
CA SER A 833 -11.76 5.41 49.32
C SER A 833 -12.79 6.46 48.89
N GLN A 834 -12.44 7.26 47.89
CA GLN A 834 -13.42 7.93 47.04
C GLN A 834 -13.81 7.00 45.91
N TYR A 835 -15.11 6.84 45.69
CA TYR A 835 -15.65 5.93 44.69
C TYR A 835 -16.43 6.68 43.62
N ARG A 836 -16.45 6.11 42.42
CA ARG A 836 -17.48 6.42 41.43
C ARG A 836 -18.40 5.22 41.26
N LEU A 837 -19.70 5.47 41.21
CA LEU A 837 -20.72 4.44 41.05
C LEU A 837 -21.52 4.67 39.79
N GLN A 838 -21.86 3.57 39.10
CA GLN A 838 -22.76 3.60 37.95
C GLN A 838 -23.78 2.47 38.11
N PHE A 839 -25.05 2.79 37.91
CA PHE A 839 -26.10 1.78 37.78
C PHE A 839 -26.30 1.47 36.29
N VAL A 840 -26.40 0.18 35.97
CA VAL A 840 -26.64 -0.31 34.60
C VAL A 840 -27.70 -1.40 34.62
N ALA A 841 -28.51 -1.52 33.57
CA ALA A 841 -29.35 -2.69 33.34
C ALA A 841 -28.53 -3.70 32.51
N MET A 842 -28.39 -4.94 33.00
CA MET A 842 -27.68 -6.02 32.29
C MET A 842 -28.51 -7.30 32.30
N GLY A 843 -28.54 -7.97 31.15
CA GLY A 843 -29.39 -9.13 30.91
C GLY A 843 -28.81 -10.39 31.51
N ARG A 844 -29.56 -11.51 31.45
CA ARG A 844 -29.09 -12.80 31.98
C ARG A 844 -27.83 -13.32 31.29
N TYR A 845 -27.59 -12.90 30.06
CA TYR A 845 -26.48 -13.34 29.21
C TYR A 845 -25.40 -12.26 29.01
N ASP A 846 -25.56 -11.07 29.60
CA ASP A 846 -24.75 -9.87 29.32
C ASP A 846 -23.91 -9.45 30.54
N LEU A 847 -23.05 -10.36 31.02
CA LEU A 847 -22.07 -10.05 32.07
C LEU A 847 -20.86 -9.35 31.46
N GLN A 848 -21.05 -8.15 30.90
CA GLN A 848 -19.93 -7.33 30.45
C GLN A 848 -19.06 -6.94 31.65
N ASP A 849 -17.75 -7.13 31.50
CA ASP A 849 -16.79 -6.61 32.46
C ASP A 849 -16.92 -5.07 32.55
N PRO A 850 -16.87 -4.50 33.76
CA PRO A 850 -16.91 -3.06 33.91
C PRO A 850 -15.70 -2.41 33.22
N PRO A 851 -15.87 -1.26 32.54
CA PRO A 851 -14.76 -0.56 31.91
C PRO A 851 -13.67 -0.22 32.94
N PRO A 852 -12.37 -0.20 32.58
CA PRO A 852 -11.29 0.00 33.55
C PRO A 852 -11.27 1.39 34.17
N ARG A 853 -11.80 2.41 33.47
CA ARG A 853 -11.95 3.79 33.98
C ARG A 853 -13.44 4.11 34.17
N PRO A 854 -13.81 4.88 35.21
CA PRO A 854 -15.19 5.24 35.47
C PRO A 854 -15.76 6.16 34.36
N PRO A 855 -16.99 5.92 33.88
CA PRO A 855 -17.68 6.81 32.94
C PRO A 855 -17.88 8.23 33.51
N GLU A 856 -17.98 9.24 32.66
CA GLU A 856 -18.13 10.64 33.11
C GLU A 856 -19.39 10.88 33.96
N ASN A 857 -20.50 10.20 33.61
CA ASN A 857 -21.81 10.30 34.25
C ASN A 857 -21.95 9.48 35.55
N SER A 858 -20.87 8.90 36.07
CA SER A 858 -20.90 8.15 37.32
C SER A 858 -20.97 9.06 38.56
N ILE A 859 -21.66 8.58 39.60
CA ILE A 859 -21.91 9.31 40.84
C ILE A 859 -20.68 9.22 41.75
N LEU A 860 -20.13 10.36 42.15
CA LEU A 860 -19.04 10.43 43.12
C LEU A 860 -19.56 10.19 44.54
N ILE A 861 -18.96 9.24 45.26
CA ILE A 861 -19.26 8.94 46.66
C ILE A 861 -17.96 9.01 47.47
N GLU A 862 -17.94 9.83 48.51
CA GLU A 862 -16.83 9.90 49.46
C GLU A 862 -17.13 9.01 50.66
N MET A 863 -16.41 7.89 50.80
CA MET A 863 -16.60 7.01 51.96
C MET A 863 -15.80 7.48 53.18
N VAL A 864 -14.68 8.17 52.95
CA VAL A 864 -13.80 8.73 53.98
C VAL A 864 -13.19 10.04 53.44
N SER A 865 -12.91 10.99 54.32
CA SER A 865 -12.23 12.22 53.88
C SER A 865 -10.75 11.95 53.55
N PRO A 866 -10.16 12.66 52.57
CA PRO A 866 -8.75 12.47 52.22
C PRO A 866 -7.77 12.57 53.41
N PRO A 867 -7.89 13.54 54.34
CA PRO A 867 -6.98 13.62 55.49
C PRO A 867 -7.04 12.40 56.40
N GLN A 868 -8.24 11.92 56.71
CA GLN A 868 -8.44 10.72 57.53
C GLN A 868 -7.82 9.49 56.87
N ARG A 869 -7.93 9.35 55.55
CA ARG A 869 -7.30 8.22 54.84
C ARG A 869 -5.78 8.31 54.83
N LEU A 870 -5.22 9.51 54.70
CA LEU A 870 -3.76 9.70 54.76
C LEU A 870 -3.21 9.27 56.13
N ASP A 871 -3.89 9.62 57.23
CA ASP A 871 -3.51 9.19 58.59
C ASP A 871 -3.57 7.66 58.72
N GLU A 872 -4.63 7.02 58.21
CA GLU A 872 -4.74 5.55 58.20
C GLU A 872 -3.63 4.89 57.38
N ILE A 873 -3.24 5.49 56.24
CA ILE A 873 -2.15 4.97 55.41
C ILE A 873 -0.82 5.06 56.17
N GLU A 874 -0.57 6.13 56.92
CA GLU A 874 0.63 6.26 57.75
C GLU A 874 0.73 5.17 58.81
N GLU A 875 -0.38 4.82 59.46
CA GLU A 875 -0.43 3.68 60.39
C GLU A 875 -0.20 2.35 59.67
N GLN A 876 -0.80 2.15 58.50
CA GLN A 876 -0.65 0.93 57.71
C GLN A 876 0.78 0.73 57.17
N LEU A 877 1.48 1.81 56.83
CA LEU A 877 2.87 1.76 56.41
C LEU A 877 3.80 1.20 57.51
N GLN A 878 3.45 1.41 58.79
CA GLN A 878 4.21 0.84 59.92
C GLN A 878 3.92 -0.65 60.14
N ILE A 879 2.69 -1.10 59.85
CA ILE A 879 2.22 -2.46 60.17
C ILE A 879 2.41 -3.43 58.98
N HIS A 880 2.37 -2.93 57.75
CA HIS A 880 2.36 -3.73 56.52
C HIS A 880 3.41 -3.25 55.50
N PRO A 881 4.71 -3.39 55.79
CA PRO A 881 5.79 -2.90 54.92
C PRO A 881 5.76 -3.48 53.49
N GLN A 882 5.23 -4.69 53.33
CA GLN A 882 5.03 -5.34 52.03
C GLN A 882 4.03 -4.64 51.10
N ARG A 883 3.15 -3.77 51.63
CA ARG A 883 2.18 -2.98 50.85
C ARG A 883 2.64 -1.55 50.61
N SER A 884 3.83 -1.18 51.07
CA SER A 884 4.37 0.19 51.02
C SER A 884 4.22 0.83 49.64
N PHE A 885 4.60 0.13 48.57
CA PHE A 885 4.52 0.69 47.22
C PHE A 885 3.09 1.06 46.80
N ALA A 886 2.12 0.17 47.04
CA ALA A 886 0.72 0.43 46.73
C ALA A 886 0.13 1.56 47.59
N LEU A 887 0.53 1.64 48.86
CA LEU A 887 0.11 2.68 49.78
C LEU A 887 0.68 4.07 49.43
N HIS A 888 1.96 4.15 49.06
CA HIS A 888 2.55 5.39 48.55
C HIS A 888 1.93 5.83 47.21
N LEU A 889 1.59 4.88 46.34
CA LEU A 889 0.86 5.17 45.11
C LEU A 889 -0.56 5.69 45.41
N GLU A 890 -1.24 5.12 46.40
CA GLU A 890 -2.54 5.60 46.87
C GLU A 890 -2.45 7.04 47.41
N LYS A 891 -1.41 7.37 48.21
CA LYS A 891 -1.14 8.74 48.65
C LYS A 891 -0.94 9.69 47.46
N ALA A 892 -0.19 9.27 46.45
CA ALA A 892 0.01 10.07 45.24
C ALA A 892 -1.32 10.34 44.52
N CYS A 893 -2.18 9.34 44.38
CA CYS A 893 -3.52 9.52 43.80
C CYS A 893 -4.41 10.46 44.65
N ILE A 894 -4.35 10.36 45.99
CA ILE A 894 -5.06 11.28 46.91
C ILE A 894 -4.57 12.72 46.76
N TYR A 895 -3.25 12.95 46.77
CA TYR A 895 -2.71 14.31 46.62
C TYR A 895 -2.98 14.89 45.23
N HIS A 896 -3.01 14.04 44.20
CA HIS A 896 -3.44 14.43 42.87
C HIS A 896 -4.91 14.88 42.85
N SER A 897 -5.83 14.12 43.47
CA SER A 897 -7.25 14.50 43.55
C SER A 897 -7.47 15.78 44.37
N GLN A 898 -6.62 16.04 45.36
CA GLN A 898 -6.60 17.28 46.14
C GLN A 898 -5.90 18.46 45.44
N LYS A 899 -5.31 18.26 44.26
CA LYS A 899 -4.49 19.25 43.54
C LYS A 899 -3.30 19.79 44.37
N ASN A 900 -2.73 18.96 45.25
CA ASN A 900 -1.59 19.32 46.10
C ASN A 900 -0.25 18.91 45.45
N ALA A 901 0.29 19.79 44.60
CA ALA A 901 1.48 19.51 43.80
C ALA A 901 2.75 19.21 44.64
N SER A 902 2.92 19.83 45.80
CA SER A 902 4.14 19.65 46.62
C SER A 902 4.24 18.23 47.18
N GLN A 903 3.16 17.75 47.81
CA GLN A 903 3.11 16.41 48.38
C GLN A 903 3.03 15.34 47.28
N LEU A 904 2.33 15.61 46.18
CA LEU A 904 2.33 14.75 45.00
C LEU A 904 3.76 14.50 44.49
N ASN A 905 4.55 15.56 44.31
CA ASN A 905 5.94 15.42 43.84
C ASN A 905 6.82 14.64 44.82
N HIS A 906 6.58 14.79 46.13
CA HIS A 906 7.28 14.01 47.15
C HIS A 906 7.00 12.51 47.02
N GLU A 907 5.73 12.13 46.86
CA GLU A 907 5.34 10.73 46.67
C GLU A 907 5.85 10.17 45.33
N ILE A 908 5.80 10.96 44.23
CA ILE A 908 6.37 10.56 42.94
C ILE A 908 7.87 10.26 43.08
N GLN A 909 8.62 11.12 43.77
CA GLN A 909 10.05 10.90 44.00
C GLN A 909 10.32 9.62 44.81
N TRP A 910 9.47 9.33 45.81
CA TRP A 910 9.54 8.10 46.59
C TRP A 910 9.28 6.87 45.72
N LEU A 911 8.21 6.89 44.90
CA LEU A 911 7.85 5.80 43.98
C LEU A 911 8.96 5.53 42.96
N CYS A 912 9.53 6.59 42.38
CA CYS A 912 10.67 6.51 41.48
C CYS A 912 11.93 5.91 42.13
N SER A 913 12.08 6.05 43.44
CA SER A 913 13.23 5.51 44.19
C SER A 913 13.05 4.05 44.63
N ASN A 914 11.80 3.58 44.79
CA ASN A 914 11.45 2.27 45.34
C ASN A 914 10.84 1.31 44.29
N TRP A 915 11.15 1.53 43.00
CA TRP A 915 10.62 0.75 41.88
C TRP A 915 10.96 -0.75 41.92
N SER A 916 12.10 -1.15 42.50
CA SER A 916 12.61 -2.53 42.44
C SER A 916 11.72 -3.54 43.18
N SER A 917 11.10 -3.11 44.28
CA SER A 917 10.13 -3.89 45.06
C SER A 917 8.68 -3.76 44.55
N ALA A 918 8.43 -2.93 43.54
CA ALA A 918 7.08 -2.65 43.06
C ALA A 918 6.48 -3.83 42.28
N PRO A 919 5.21 -4.18 42.46
CA PRO A 919 4.49 -5.10 41.57
C PRO A 919 4.48 -4.62 40.11
N LEU A 920 4.61 -5.54 39.14
CA LEU A 920 4.73 -5.20 37.72
C LEU A 920 3.50 -4.45 37.19
N ARG A 921 2.29 -4.87 37.58
CA ARG A 921 1.03 -4.23 37.20
C ARG A 921 0.95 -2.78 37.71
N LEU A 922 1.49 -2.48 38.90
CA LEU A 922 1.55 -1.12 39.43
C LEU A 922 2.57 -0.24 38.72
N LEU A 923 3.72 -0.79 38.31
CA LEU A 923 4.70 -0.04 37.49
C LEU A 923 4.13 0.28 36.11
N TYR A 924 3.42 -0.67 35.50
CA TYR A 924 2.76 -0.49 34.21
C TYR A 924 1.68 0.61 34.28
N PHE A 925 0.88 0.63 35.35
CA PHE A 925 -0.06 1.72 35.61
C PHE A 925 0.67 3.06 35.86
N LEU A 926 1.70 3.06 36.72
CA LEU A 926 2.41 4.28 37.11
C LEU A 926 3.01 5.01 35.90
N GLN A 927 3.59 4.30 34.93
CA GLN A 927 4.14 4.96 33.74
C GLN A 927 3.07 5.60 32.86
N ASP A 928 1.88 5.00 32.78
CA ASP A 928 0.75 5.53 32.01
C ASP A 928 0.21 6.79 32.69
N TRP A 929 0.01 6.70 34.00
CA TRP A 929 -0.46 7.81 34.83
C TRP A 929 0.51 9.01 34.82
N LEU A 930 1.82 8.76 34.85
CA LEU A 930 2.83 9.82 34.76
C LEU A 930 2.93 10.46 33.37
N ALA A 931 2.38 9.86 32.31
CA ALA A 931 2.43 10.42 30.96
C ALA A 931 1.72 11.77 30.86
N GLU A 932 0.61 11.93 31.59
CA GLU A 932 -0.18 13.16 31.62
C GLU A 932 0.32 14.15 32.68
N ILE A 933 0.92 13.65 33.77
CA ILE A 933 1.21 14.44 34.98
C ILE A 933 2.66 14.92 35.05
N ASP A 934 3.63 14.01 34.86
CA ASP A 934 5.06 14.31 34.91
C ASP A 934 5.85 13.45 33.91
N PRO A 935 5.97 13.93 32.65
CA PRO A 935 6.72 13.24 31.60
C PRO A 935 8.20 13.00 31.94
N SER A 936 8.78 13.76 32.86
CA SER A 936 10.18 13.60 33.26
C SER A 936 10.36 12.37 34.16
N SER A 937 9.53 12.24 35.19
CA SER A 937 9.54 11.05 36.06
C SER A 937 9.13 9.78 35.31
N ARG A 938 8.22 9.89 34.33
CA ARG A 938 7.88 8.76 33.44
C ARG A 938 9.11 8.14 32.78
N LYS A 939 10.03 8.97 32.25
CA LYS A 939 11.27 8.48 31.61
C LYS A 939 12.14 7.67 32.57
N ALA A 940 12.24 8.11 33.83
CA ALA A 940 13.00 7.40 34.85
C ALA A 940 12.36 6.05 35.19
N ILE A 941 11.02 5.99 35.32
CA ILE A 941 10.29 4.75 35.54
C ILE A 941 10.48 3.78 34.36
N LEU A 942 10.33 4.24 33.12
CA LEU A 942 10.55 3.40 31.93
C LEU A 942 11.97 2.80 31.92
N LEU A 943 13.00 3.59 32.25
CA LEU A 943 14.37 3.08 32.35
C LEU A 943 14.52 1.98 33.42
N ASN A 944 13.80 2.10 34.54
CA ASN A 944 13.80 1.10 35.61
C ASN A 944 12.97 -0.15 35.30
N MET A 945 11.88 0.01 34.54
CA MET A 945 11.05 -1.09 34.04
C MET A 945 11.84 -2.05 33.15
N PHE A 946 12.80 -1.53 32.38
CA PHE A 946 13.65 -2.32 31.48
C PHE A 946 15.01 -2.69 32.08
N ARG A 947 15.16 -2.68 33.41
CA ARG A 947 16.34 -3.27 34.06
C ARG A 947 16.22 -4.78 34.14
N LYS A 948 17.37 -5.45 34.23
CA LYS A 948 17.49 -6.92 34.27
C LYS A 948 16.60 -7.54 35.36
N GLU A 949 16.59 -6.96 36.56
CA GLU A 949 15.84 -7.48 37.70
C GLU A 949 14.33 -7.46 37.44
N THR A 950 13.82 -6.42 36.79
CA THR A 950 12.39 -6.29 36.45
C THR A 950 12.00 -7.22 35.30
N LEU A 951 12.86 -7.34 34.28
CA LEU A 951 12.61 -8.22 33.13
C LEU A 951 12.60 -9.70 33.53
N LEU A 952 13.46 -10.12 34.46
CA LEU A 952 13.43 -11.49 35.00
C LEU A 952 12.13 -11.78 35.76
N ARG A 953 11.57 -10.78 36.46
CA ARG A 953 10.25 -10.90 37.10
C ARG A 953 9.14 -10.98 36.05
N LEU A 954 9.24 -10.19 34.98
CA LEU A 954 8.28 -10.19 33.88
C LEU A 954 8.27 -11.52 33.11
N GLN A 955 9.43 -12.15 32.94
CA GLN A 955 9.56 -13.46 32.28
C GLN A 955 8.80 -14.59 33.02
N GLN A 956 8.61 -14.45 34.34
CA GLN A 956 7.90 -15.41 35.18
C GLN A 956 6.39 -15.15 35.24
N ASP A 957 5.89 -14.09 34.61
CA ASP A 957 4.47 -13.77 34.60
C ASP A 957 3.70 -14.76 33.71
N SER A 958 2.57 -15.27 34.22
CA SER A 958 1.72 -16.21 33.49
C SER A 958 0.91 -15.54 32.37
N ASP A 959 0.70 -14.22 32.45
CA ASP A 959 -0.10 -13.44 31.50
C ASP A 959 0.75 -12.96 30.32
N LYS A 960 0.80 -13.77 29.25
CA LYS A 960 1.59 -13.47 28.04
C LYS A 960 1.18 -12.14 27.37
N ASN A 961 -0.09 -11.77 27.44
CA ASN A 961 -0.61 -10.54 26.81
C ASN A 961 -0.19 -9.30 27.58
N PHE A 962 -0.15 -9.39 28.92
CA PHE A 962 0.49 -8.35 29.73
C PHE A 962 1.98 -8.20 29.39
N VAL A 963 2.71 -9.31 29.22
CA VAL A 963 4.15 -9.27 28.87
C VAL A 963 4.40 -8.55 27.55
N GLN A 964 3.63 -8.82 26.49
CA GLN A 964 3.83 -8.12 25.20
C GLN A 964 3.53 -6.63 25.31
N ARG A 965 2.41 -6.23 25.93
CA ARG A 965 2.08 -4.81 26.16
C ARG A 965 3.16 -4.09 26.98
N TYR A 966 3.76 -4.79 27.94
CA TYR A 966 4.87 -4.26 28.71
C TYR A 966 6.11 -4.03 27.84
N LEU A 967 6.47 -5.00 26.98
CA LEU A 967 7.64 -4.91 26.11
C LEU A 967 7.49 -3.90 24.97
N ASP A 968 6.28 -3.63 24.50
CA ASP A 968 6.03 -2.56 23.52
C ASP A 968 6.41 -1.16 24.07
N LEU A 969 6.44 -0.99 25.39
CA LEU A 969 6.94 0.23 26.02
C LEU A 969 8.46 0.42 25.86
N VAL A 970 9.22 -0.58 25.40
CA VAL A 970 10.65 -0.44 25.09
C VAL A 970 10.87 0.69 24.09
N VAL A 971 9.94 0.87 23.15
CA VAL A 971 10.00 1.94 22.14
C VAL A 971 10.08 3.32 22.81
N ASN A 972 9.43 3.49 23.96
CA ASN A 972 9.43 4.74 24.72
C ASN A 972 10.64 4.88 25.67
N ALA A 973 11.43 3.80 25.86
CA ALA A 973 12.61 3.82 26.70
C ALA A 973 13.83 4.31 25.91
N ARG A 974 14.46 5.40 26.35
CA ARG A 974 15.62 6.01 25.64
C ARG A 974 16.86 5.11 25.57
N THR A 975 17.08 4.28 26.59
CA THR A 975 18.31 3.47 26.69
C THR A 975 17.98 2.08 27.19
N LEU A 976 18.49 1.08 26.48
CA LEU A 976 18.43 -0.32 26.85
C LEU A 976 19.87 -0.80 27.08
N ASN A 977 20.14 -1.41 28.23
CA ASN A 977 21.45 -2.00 28.48
C ASN A 977 21.59 -3.36 27.76
N PRO A 978 22.80 -3.88 27.49
CA PRO A 978 22.99 -5.13 26.74
C PRO A 978 22.31 -6.36 27.37
N GLU A 979 22.35 -6.51 28.70
CA GLU A 979 21.72 -7.63 29.40
C GLU A 979 20.19 -7.62 29.26
N SER A 980 19.58 -6.45 29.36
CA SER A 980 18.16 -6.24 29.16
C SER A 980 17.78 -6.42 27.69
N ALA A 981 18.61 -5.96 26.76
CA ALA A 981 18.42 -6.19 25.33
C ALA A 981 18.38 -7.69 25.01
N TYR A 982 19.31 -8.47 25.55
CA TYR A 982 19.30 -9.93 25.42
C TYR A 982 17.97 -10.55 25.92
N LEU A 983 17.50 -10.18 27.11
CA LEU A 983 16.22 -10.68 27.63
C LEU A 983 15.03 -10.28 26.75
N VAL A 984 15.01 -9.03 26.26
CA VAL A 984 13.96 -8.52 25.37
C VAL A 984 13.91 -9.31 24.06
N THR A 985 15.06 -9.66 23.46
CA THR A 985 15.08 -10.46 22.21
C THR A 985 14.41 -11.83 22.37
N GLY A 986 14.45 -12.43 23.56
CA GLY A 986 13.83 -13.72 23.84
C GLY A 986 12.36 -13.66 24.25
N MET A 987 11.83 -12.47 24.58
CA MET A 987 10.46 -12.30 25.11
C MET A 987 9.53 -11.54 24.17
N SER A 988 10.04 -10.61 23.35
CA SER A 988 9.21 -9.75 22.49
C SER A 988 8.88 -10.40 21.16
N LYS A 989 7.62 -10.23 20.71
CA LYS A 989 7.16 -10.57 19.36
C LYS A 989 7.22 -9.38 18.38
N ASN A 990 7.49 -8.16 18.86
CA ASN A 990 7.46 -6.97 18.02
C ASN A 990 8.78 -6.83 17.22
N PRO A 991 8.73 -6.79 15.87
CA PRO A 991 9.94 -6.82 15.05
C PRO A 991 10.85 -5.61 15.25
N LEU A 992 10.28 -4.41 15.50
CA LEU A 992 11.06 -3.20 15.76
C LEU A 992 11.78 -3.28 17.11
N VAL A 993 11.11 -3.82 18.13
CA VAL A 993 11.69 -4.00 19.48
C VAL A 993 12.81 -5.03 19.45
N MET A 994 12.61 -6.15 18.74
CA MET A 994 13.62 -7.20 18.58
C MET A 994 14.88 -6.70 17.86
N LEU A 995 14.71 -5.97 16.76
CA LEU A 995 15.84 -5.42 15.99
C LEU A 995 16.61 -4.37 16.77
N ARG A 996 15.90 -3.46 17.46
CA ARG A 996 16.52 -2.50 18.36
C ARG A 996 17.35 -3.18 19.44
N ALA A 997 16.82 -4.25 20.03
CA ALA A 997 17.56 -5.00 21.04
C ALA A 997 18.81 -5.67 20.45
N LEU A 998 18.74 -6.22 19.23
CA LEU A 998 19.91 -6.76 18.52
C LEU A 998 20.95 -5.68 18.19
N GLU A 999 20.52 -4.52 17.69
CA GLU A 999 21.40 -3.40 17.38
C GLU A 999 22.16 -2.94 18.63
N VAL A 1000 21.49 -2.89 19.79
CA VAL A 1000 22.12 -2.59 21.08
C VAL A 1000 23.19 -3.62 21.43
N LEU A 1001 22.95 -4.91 21.22
CA LEU A 1001 23.94 -5.97 21.49
C LEU A 1001 25.18 -5.83 20.60
N ILE A 1002 24.98 -5.67 19.29
CA ILE A 1002 26.09 -5.53 18.32
C ILE A 1002 26.88 -4.24 18.56
N LYS A 1003 26.20 -3.11 18.81
CA LYS A 1003 26.85 -1.84 19.15
C LYS A 1003 27.75 -1.95 20.37
N ASN A 1004 27.41 -2.81 21.33
CA ASN A 1004 28.19 -3.06 22.55
C ASN A 1004 29.18 -4.24 22.42
N SER A 1005 29.41 -4.77 21.22
CA SER A 1005 30.33 -5.90 20.95
C SER A 1005 30.00 -7.19 21.72
N ASP A 1006 28.71 -7.46 21.94
CA ASP A 1006 28.24 -8.66 22.61
C ASP A 1006 28.06 -9.83 21.63
N SER A 1007 28.82 -10.92 21.81
CA SER A 1007 28.80 -12.08 20.91
C SER A 1007 27.44 -12.78 20.85
N ARG A 1008 26.64 -12.70 21.92
CA ARG A 1008 25.29 -13.28 21.94
C ARG A 1008 24.39 -12.67 20.86
N GLY A 1009 24.64 -11.40 20.48
CA GLY A 1009 23.92 -10.73 19.41
C GLY A 1009 24.14 -11.40 18.05
N LEU A 1010 25.36 -11.87 17.77
CA LEU A 1010 25.70 -12.57 16.52
C LEU A 1010 25.03 -13.96 16.46
N ASP A 1011 25.00 -14.68 17.59
CA ASP A 1011 24.34 -15.98 17.69
C ASP A 1011 22.82 -15.87 17.43
N ILE A 1012 22.17 -14.87 18.04
CA ILE A 1012 20.74 -14.59 17.83
C ILE A 1012 20.50 -14.19 16.37
N LEU A 1013 21.34 -13.33 15.80
CA LEU A 1013 21.24 -12.91 14.41
C LEU A 1013 21.34 -14.10 13.45
N GLN A 1014 22.28 -15.01 13.67
CA GLN A 1014 22.43 -16.22 12.87
C GLN A 1014 21.18 -17.12 12.96
N ASN A 1015 20.64 -17.28 14.16
CA ASN A 1015 19.41 -18.03 14.37
C ASN A 1015 18.22 -17.36 13.64
N TYR A 1016 18.12 -16.03 13.70
CA TYR A 1016 17.06 -15.30 13.01
C TYR A 1016 17.19 -15.40 11.48
N LEU A 1017 18.39 -15.37 10.94
CA LEU A 1017 18.64 -15.59 9.51
C LEU A 1017 18.23 -17.01 9.09
N GLN A 1018 18.58 -18.02 9.88
CA GLN A 1018 18.21 -19.42 9.60
C GLN A 1018 16.68 -19.62 9.65
N GLN A 1019 16.01 -19.02 10.64
CA GLN A 1019 14.56 -19.04 10.78
C GLN A 1019 13.82 -18.11 9.81
N GLY A 1020 14.54 -17.31 9.01
CA GLY A 1020 13.95 -16.32 8.11
C GLY A 1020 13.24 -15.16 8.82
N LYS A 1021 13.55 -14.90 10.10
CA LYS A 1021 12.98 -13.79 10.91
C LYS A 1021 13.59 -12.43 10.59
N ILE A 1022 14.68 -12.38 9.82
CA ILE A 1022 15.33 -11.14 9.41
C ILE A 1022 15.82 -11.30 7.97
N SER A 1023 15.64 -10.28 7.14
CA SER A 1023 16.22 -10.26 5.79
C SER A 1023 17.74 -10.14 5.84
N GLU A 1024 18.41 -10.56 4.77
CA GLU A 1024 19.86 -10.39 4.68
C GLU A 1024 20.25 -8.91 4.69
N GLU A 1025 19.46 -8.04 4.05
CA GLU A 1025 19.66 -6.59 4.14
C GLU A 1025 19.48 -6.07 5.58
N GLY A 1026 18.47 -6.56 6.31
CA GLY A 1026 18.25 -6.20 7.72
C GLY A 1026 19.36 -6.65 8.63
N ALA A 1027 19.84 -7.88 8.45
CA ALA A 1027 20.97 -8.39 9.19
C ALA A 1027 22.25 -7.60 8.89
N ALA A 1028 22.49 -7.23 7.63
CA ALA A 1028 23.62 -6.37 7.27
C ALA A 1028 23.53 -4.99 7.96
N ASN A 1029 22.35 -4.36 8.01
CA ASN A 1029 22.16 -3.08 8.72
C ASN A 1029 22.39 -3.21 10.24
N VAL A 1030 21.94 -4.30 10.88
CA VAL A 1030 22.22 -4.55 12.30
C VAL A 1030 23.72 -4.73 12.55
N LEU A 1031 24.43 -5.45 11.67
CA LEU A 1031 25.88 -5.64 11.77
C LEU A 1031 26.66 -4.31 11.58
N LEU A 1032 26.13 -3.39 10.77
CA LEU A 1032 26.72 -2.07 10.56
C LEU A 1032 26.66 -1.16 11.80
N ALA A 1033 25.91 -1.52 12.85
CA ALA A 1033 25.96 -0.81 14.13
C ALA A 1033 27.36 -0.87 14.78
N ASN A 1034 28.14 -1.92 14.49
CA ASN A 1034 29.56 -2.01 14.82
C ASN A 1034 30.31 -2.87 13.78
N PRO A 1035 30.82 -2.25 12.70
CA PRO A 1035 31.46 -2.97 11.61
C PRO A 1035 32.74 -3.71 12.01
N GLU A 1036 33.56 -3.12 12.89
CA GLU A 1036 34.83 -3.72 13.33
C GLU A 1036 34.61 -5.03 14.09
N PHE A 1037 33.58 -5.08 14.93
CA PHE A 1037 33.18 -6.29 15.65
C PHE A 1037 32.52 -7.34 14.75
N SER A 1038 31.73 -6.89 13.77
CA SER A 1038 30.90 -7.75 12.91
C SER A 1038 31.65 -8.36 11.73
N PHE A 1039 32.69 -7.70 11.22
CA PHE A 1039 33.43 -8.14 10.04
C PHE A 1039 34.10 -9.52 10.19
N PRO A 1040 34.77 -9.84 11.33
CA PRO A 1040 35.33 -11.19 11.56
C PRO A 1040 34.27 -12.29 11.45
N PHE A 1041 33.08 -12.07 12.00
CA PHE A 1041 31.97 -13.01 11.91
C PHE A 1041 31.56 -13.28 10.46
N LEU A 1042 31.39 -12.25 9.63
CA LEU A 1042 31.06 -12.39 8.21
C LEU A 1042 32.15 -13.12 7.40
N ARG A 1043 33.42 -12.97 7.82
CA ARG A 1043 34.56 -13.67 7.22
C ARG A 1043 34.59 -15.16 7.57
N GLU A 1044 34.22 -15.51 8.81
CA GLU A 1044 34.23 -16.89 9.31
C GLU A 1044 32.95 -17.68 8.98
N MET A 1045 31.89 -17.02 8.51
CA MET A 1045 30.67 -17.70 8.07
C MET A 1045 30.96 -18.75 6.96
N PRO A 1046 30.27 -19.91 6.97
CA PRO A 1046 30.39 -20.90 5.92
C PRO A 1046 30.05 -20.33 4.54
N ASP A 1047 30.73 -20.81 3.49
CA ASP A 1047 30.38 -20.51 2.09
C ASP A 1047 28.92 -20.93 1.83
N SER A 1048 28.07 -19.92 1.69
CA SER A 1048 26.64 -20.07 1.48
C SER A 1048 26.12 -18.86 0.70
N PRO A 1049 25.06 -19.01 -0.11
CA PRO A 1049 24.46 -17.87 -0.81
C PRO A 1049 23.99 -16.76 0.15
N ILE A 1050 23.64 -17.09 1.40
CA ILE A 1050 23.27 -16.14 2.45
C ILE A 1050 24.46 -15.24 2.81
N ARG A 1051 25.65 -15.82 3.09
CA ARG A 1051 26.87 -15.06 3.39
C ARG A 1051 27.20 -14.06 2.27
N TRP A 1052 27.03 -14.49 1.03
CA TRP A 1052 27.28 -13.69 -0.18
C TRP A 1052 26.35 -12.50 -0.31
N ARG A 1053 25.05 -12.71 -0.11
CA ARG A 1053 24.07 -11.62 -0.10
C ARG A 1053 24.32 -10.66 1.07
N LEU A 1054 24.63 -11.18 2.26
CA LEU A 1054 25.01 -10.36 3.43
C LEU A 1054 26.24 -9.50 3.17
N LEU A 1055 27.32 -10.07 2.61
CA LEU A 1055 28.52 -9.32 2.26
C LEU A 1055 28.24 -8.25 1.20
N GLY A 1056 27.40 -8.56 0.21
CA GLY A 1056 26.93 -7.58 -0.77
C GLY A 1056 26.29 -6.35 -0.12
N PHE A 1057 25.29 -6.56 0.75
CA PHE A 1057 24.60 -5.47 1.46
C PHE A 1057 25.50 -4.74 2.47
N PHE A 1058 26.31 -5.46 3.22
CA PHE A 1058 27.24 -4.89 4.21
C PHE A 1058 28.32 -4.03 3.53
N SER A 1059 28.92 -4.55 2.45
CA SER A 1059 29.99 -3.87 1.70
C SER A 1059 29.57 -2.56 1.05
N ALA A 1060 28.28 -2.40 0.75
CA ALA A 1060 27.71 -1.19 0.17
C ALA A 1060 27.80 0.02 1.12
N LYS A 1061 27.77 -0.21 2.45
CA LYS A 1061 27.85 0.84 3.48
C LYS A 1061 29.20 0.83 4.24
N HIS A 1062 29.87 -0.32 4.33
CA HIS A 1062 31.19 -0.45 4.94
C HIS A 1062 32.14 -1.24 4.03
N SER A 1063 33.14 -0.55 3.46
CA SER A 1063 34.01 -1.11 2.45
C SER A 1063 34.85 -2.30 2.93
N CYS A 1064 34.86 -3.39 2.18
CA CYS A 1064 35.67 -4.59 2.44
C CYS A 1064 36.36 -5.10 1.16
N PRO A 1065 37.35 -4.36 0.64
CA PRO A 1065 37.97 -4.63 -0.67
C PRO A 1065 38.65 -6.02 -0.77
N ASP A 1066 38.95 -6.66 0.36
CA ASP A 1066 39.51 -8.02 0.42
C ASP A 1066 38.49 -9.12 0.06
N LEU A 1067 37.19 -8.82 0.10
CA LEU A 1067 36.11 -9.79 -0.15
C LEU A 1067 35.17 -9.34 -1.28
N VAL A 1068 34.84 -8.05 -1.34
CA VAL A 1068 33.89 -7.48 -2.30
C VAL A 1068 34.49 -6.26 -2.99
N VAL A 1069 34.44 -6.24 -4.32
CA VAL A 1069 34.94 -5.13 -5.13
C VAL A 1069 33.78 -4.48 -5.88
N HIS A 1070 33.62 -3.17 -5.68
CA HIS A 1070 32.57 -2.39 -6.31
C HIS A 1070 33.06 -1.64 -7.55
N LYS A 1071 32.13 -1.33 -8.45
CA LYS A 1071 32.32 -0.33 -9.51
C LYS A 1071 32.69 1.01 -8.86
N GLY A 1072 33.70 1.68 -9.43
CA GLY A 1072 34.29 2.90 -8.90
C GLY A 1072 35.53 2.68 -8.04
N TYR A 1073 35.82 1.45 -7.61
CA TYR A 1073 37.08 1.13 -6.92
C TYR A 1073 38.27 1.22 -7.88
N TRP A 1074 39.45 1.40 -7.31
CA TRP A 1074 40.71 1.40 -8.02
C TRP A 1074 41.35 0.01 -7.96
N VAL A 1075 41.89 -0.44 -9.10
CA VAL A 1075 42.64 -1.68 -9.21
C VAL A 1075 44.07 -1.36 -9.65
N LEU A 1076 45.04 -1.90 -8.94
CA LEU A 1076 46.46 -1.88 -9.29
C LEU A 1076 46.80 -3.16 -10.04
N SER A 1077 47.15 -3.01 -11.32
CA SER A 1077 47.54 -4.09 -12.22
C SER A 1077 48.98 -3.92 -12.73
N ASP A 1078 49.45 -4.83 -13.59
CA ASP A 1078 50.71 -4.68 -14.34
C ASP A 1078 50.74 -3.38 -15.20
N ALA A 1079 49.57 -2.78 -15.49
CA ALA A 1079 49.48 -1.49 -16.19
C ALA A 1079 49.42 -0.26 -15.28
N GLY A 1080 49.42 -0.45 -13.97
CA GLY A 1080 49.29 0.60 -12.95
C GLY A 1080 47.87 0.69 -12.38
N TRP A 1081 47.58 1.82 -11.75
CA TRP A 1081 46.28 2.11 -11.16
C TRP A 1081 45.23 2.47 -12.23
N GLY A 1082 44.07 1.81 -12.16
CA GLY A 1082 42.91 2.15 -12.97
C GLY A 1082 41.61 2.06 -12.18
N LYS A 1083 40.66 2.93 -12.52
CA LYS A 1083 39.33 2.97 -11.90
C LYS A 1083 38.39 2.04 -12.63
N ILE A 1084 37.66 1.19 -11.90
CA ILE A 1084 36.69 0.25 -12.45
C ILE A 1084 35.43 1.02 -12.86
N VAL A 1085 35.12 1.04 -14.15
CA VAL A 1085 33.93 1.73 -14.70
C VAL A 1085 32.80 0.76 -15.03
N LYS A 1086 33.11 -0.51 -15.27
CA LYS A 1086 32.12 -1.55 -15.56
C LYS A 1086 32.64 -2.93 -15.15
N ILE A 1087 31.73 -3.78 -14.69
CA ILE A 1087 31.98 -5.18 -14.37
C ILE A 1087 31.06 -6.02 -15.27
N GLU A 1088 31.60 -7.02 -15.96
CA GLU A 1088 30.86 -7.91 -16.85
C GLU A 1088 31.06 -9.38 -16.45
N GLY A 1089 29.98 -10.16 -16.45
CA GLY A 1089 30.02 -11.59 -16.13
C GLY A 1089 29.86 -11.93 -14.64
N SER A 1090 29.54 -10.96 -13.78
CA SER A 1090 29.19 -11.17 -12.35
C SER A 1090 27.69 -11.28 -12.14
N SER A 1091 27.26 -11.73 -10.96
CA SER A 1091 25.85 -11.78 -10.56
C SER A 1091 25.21 -10.40 -10.36
N SER A 1092 26.02 -9.39 -10.08
CA SER A 1092 25.63 -7.98 -9.97
C SER A 1092 26.42 -7.12 -10.97
N ASN A 1093 25.79 -6.10 -11.54
CA ASN A 1093 26.50 -5.15 -12.44
C ASN A 1093 27.35 -4.12 -11.67
N ASP A 1094 27.15 -4.01 -10.35
CA ASP A 1094 27.76 -2.96 -9.51
C ASP A 1094 28.89 -3.48 -8.62
N TYR A 1095 28.95 -4.79 -8.35
CA TYR A 1095 30.02 -5.40 -7.56
C TYR A 1095 30.23 -6.87 -7.91
N PHE A 1096 31.35 -7.45 -7.47
CA PHE A 1096 31.60 -8.88 -7.54
C PHE A 1096 32.31 -9.41 -6.29
N LEU A 1097 32.18 -10.71 -6.04
CA LEU A 1097 32.79 -11.40 -4.89
C LEU A 1097 34.13 -12.02 -5.31
N LEU A 1098 35.23 -11.55 -4.70
CA LEU A 1098 36.60 -11.92 -5.10
C LEU A 1098 36.90 -13.42 -4.98
N GLU A 1099 36.31 -14.09 -3.97
CA GLU A 1099 36.53 -15.51 -3.70
C GLU A 1099 35.84 -16.45 -4.70
N LYS A 1100 34.86 -15.96 -5.48
CA LYS A 1100 33.96 -16.82 -6.26
C LYS A 1100 33.83 -16.41 -7.72
N GLU A 1101 33.77 -15.12 -7.99
CA GLU A 1101 33.52 -14.59 -9.32
C GLU A 1101 34.82 -14.10 -9.95
N LYS A 1102 35.00 -14.40 -11.23
CA LYS A 1102 36.13 -13.92 -12.02
C LYS A 1102 35.62 -13.11 -13.22
N PRO A 1103 34.96 -11.96 -13.00
CA PRO A 1103 34.39 -11.17 -14.07
C PRO A 1103 35.46 -10.50 -14.93
N ARG A 1104 35.02 -9.94 -16.05
CA ARG A 1104 35.81 -9.02 -16.86
C ARG A 1104 35.59 -7.60 -16.37
N LEU A 1105 36.66 -6.92 -15.98
CA LEU A 1105 36.64 -5.54 -15.50
C LEU A 1105 36.99 -4.60 -16.63
N HIS A 1106 36.19 -3.55 -16.83
CA HIS A 1106 36.56 -2.42 -17.67
C HIS A 1106 37.08 -1.31 -16.78
N ILE A 1107 38.29 -0.86 -17.06
CA ILE A 1107 39.01 0.10 -16.24
C ILE A 1107 39.49 1.29 -17.07
N VAL A 1108 39.53 2.45 -16.42
CA VAL A 1108 40.18 3.66 -16.95
C VAL A 1108 41.48 3.85 -16.17
N LEU A 1109 42.61 3.58 -16.82
CA LEU A 1109 43.94 3.75 -16.26
C LEU A 1109 44.29 5.23 -16.20
N ARG A 1110 44.90 5.67 -15.09
CA ARG A 1110 45.48 7.03 -14.93
C ARG A 1110 44.48 8.17 -15.17
N GLU A 1111 43.28 8.04 -14.64
CA GLU A 1111 42.31 9.15 -14.60
C GLU A 1111 42.80 10.23 -13.62
N GLU A 1112 42.99 11.47 -14.08
CA GLU A 1112 43.31 12.65 -13.24
C GLU A 1112 42.17 13.68 -13.32
N GLU A 1113 41.83 14.35 -12.22
CA GLU A 1113 40.75 15.36 -12.12
C GLU A 1113 41.11 16.75 -12.71
N THR A 1114 42.16 16.88 -13.52
CA THR A 1114 42.62 18.20 -14.01
C THR A 1114 41.85 18.70 -15.23
N ARG A 1115 41.40 19.96 -15.20
CA ARG A 1115 40.68 20.70 -16.27
C ARG A 1115 41.53 21.07 -17.52
N GLU A 1116 42.66 20.41 -17.76
CA GLU A 1116 43.53 20.70 -18.92
C GLU A 1116 43.33 19.69 -20.07
N GLU A 1117 43.30 20.19 -21.31
CA GLU A 1117 42.84 19.53 -22.54
C GLU A 1117 43.67 18.33 -23.05
N THR A 1118 44.51 17.69 -22.24
CA THR A 1118 45.27 16.48 -22.64
C THR A 1118 45.13 15.34 -21.65
N SER A 1119 43.99 14.63 -21.71
CA SER A 1119 43.76 13.42 -20.91
C SER A 1119 44.69 12.28 -21.32
N ILE A 1120 45.55 11.85 -20.39
CA ILE A 1120 46.47 10.70 -20.53
C ILE A 1120 45.75 9.38 -20.20
N ALA A 1121 44.48 9.42 -19.81
CA ALA A 1121 43.70 8.25 -19.43
C ALA A 1121 43.61 7.22 -20.57
N GLU A 1122 43.73 5.93 -20.26
CA GLU A 1122 43.64 4.85 -21.24
C GLU A 1122 42.63 3.80 -20.77
N GLU A 1123 41.74 3.38 -21.68
CA GLU A 1123 40.75 2.34 -21.39
C GLU A 1123 41.34 0.95 -21.61
N ALA A 1124 41.20 0.10 -20.61
CA ALA A 1124 41.67 -1.28 -20.63
C ALA A 1124 40.64 -2.24 -20.04
N THR A 1125 40.74 -3.51 -20.43
CA THR A 1125 39.95 -4.61 -19.88
C THR A 1125 40.87 -5.60 -19.17
N ILE A 1126 40.47 -6.00 -17.96
CA ILE A 1126 41.11 -7.06 -17.18
C ILE A 1126 40.17 -8.26 -17.17
N ASP A 1127 40.60 -9.38 -17.73
CA ASP A 1127 39.90 -10.65 -17.64
C ASP A 1127 40.46 -11.46 -16.46
N LEU A 1128 39.69 -11.57 -15.37
CA LEU A 1128 40.12 -12.27 -14.17
C LEU A 1128 40.12 -13.80 -14.33
N GLU A 1129 39.36 -14.34 -15.28
CA GLU A 1129 39.33 -15.78 -15.55
C GLU A 1129 40.57 -16.21 -16.35
N ALA A 1130 40.90 -15.46 -17.40
CA ALA A 1130 42.08 -15.70 -18.22
C ALA A 1130 43.39 -15.15 -17.61
N ASN A 1131 43.28 -14.26 -16.61
CA ASN A 1131 44.39 -13.49 -16.03
C ASN A 1131 45.12 -12.65 -17.09
N GLU A 1132 44.34 -11.96 -17.92
CA GLU A 1132 44.79 -11.21 -19.09
C GLU A 1132 44.36 -9.74 -19.05
N LEU A 1133 45.22 -8.86 -19.55
CA LEU A 1133 44.97 -7.43 -19.71
C LEU A 1133 44.97 -7.07 -21.20
N SER A 1134 43.99 -6.31 -21.66
CA SER A 1134 43.93 -5.79 -23.04
C SER A 1134 43.58 -4.31 -23.07
N PHE A 1135 44.09 -3.56 -24.05
CA PHE A 1135 43.67 -2.17 -24.30
C PHE A 1135 42.64 -2.14 -25.42
N ILE A 1136 41.59 -1.33 -25.27
CA ILE A 1136 40.49 -1.28 -26.25
C ILE A 1136 41.02 -0.74 -27.59
N GLY A 1137 40.90 -1.55 -28.65
CA GLY A 1137 41.32 -1.19 -30.01
C GLY A 1137 42.83 -1.18 -30.28
N ARG A 1138 43.65 -1.80 -29.42
CA ARG A 1138 45.13 -1.85 -29.57
C ARG A 1138 45.66 -3.28 -29.50
N ASN A 1139 46.64 -3.60 -30.34
CA ASN A 1139 47.23 -4.95 -30.42
C ASN A 1139 48.61 -5.07 -29.76
N ALA A 1140 49.26 -3.94 -29.43
CA ALA A 1140 50.58 -3.92 -28.79
C ALA A 1140 50.75 -2.67 -27.91
N GLY A 1141 51.63 -2.77 -26.92
CA GLY A 1141 51.95 -1.70 -25.96
C GLY A 1141 53.39 -1.78 -25.48
N GLN A 1142 53.78 -0.87 -24.59
CA GLN A 1142 55.11 -0.84 -23.98
C GLN A 1142 55.01 -0.97 -22.46
N ILE A 1143 55.78 -1.88 -21.86
CA ILE A 1143 55.87 -2.06 -20.41
C ILE A 1143 57.20 -1.49 -19.87
N CYS A 1144 57.16 -0.85 -18.70
CA CYS A 1144 58.37 -0.43 -17.99
C CYS A 1144 59.15 -1.64 -17.47
N THR A 1145 60.42 -1.77 -17.84
CA THR A 1145 61.26 -2.91 -17.43
C THR A 1145 61.65 -2.88 -15.95
N LYS A 1146 61.63 -1.68 -15.34
CA LYS A 1146 62.00 -1.48 -13.92
C LYS A 1146 60.89 -1.85 -12.95
N CYS A 1147 59.70 -1.22 -13.05
CA CYS A 1147 58.60 -1.53 -12.14
C CYS A 1147 57.69 -2.66 -12.59
N LYS A 1148 57.59 -2.92 -13.90
CA LYS A 1148 56.59 -3.83 -14.49
C LYS A 1148 55.14 -3.54 -14.08
N ARG A 1149 54.87 -2.31 -13.62
CA ARG A 1149 53.57 -1.79 -13.19
C ARG A 1149 53.12 -0.57 -13.99
N PHE A 1150 53.70 -0.40 -15.17
CA PHE A 1150 53.35 0.67 -16.09
C PHE A 1150 53.33 0.14 -17.51
N ILE A 1151 52.14 0.08 -18.09
CA ILE A 1151 51.89 -0.27 -19.49
C ILE A 1151 51.14 0.89 -20.13
N THR A 1152 51.61 1.33 -21.31
CA THR A 1152 50.95 2.40 -22.08
C THR A 1152 50.96 2.12 -23.57
N CYS A 1153 49.91 2.57 -24.25
CA CYS A 1153 49.79 2.63 -25.71
C CYS A 1153 49.91 4.09 -26.24
N LYS A 1154 49.95 5.09 -25.35
CA LYS A 1154 50.01 6.53 -25.68
C LYS A 1154 51.43 7.10 -25.83
N GLY A 1155 52.48 6.28 -25.72
CA GLY A 1155 53.84 6.66 -26.06
C GLY A 1155 54.52 7.61 -25.05
N ILE A 1156 55.32 8.57 -25.55
CA ILE A 1156 56.25 9.40 -24.76
C ILE A 1156 55.54 10.26 -23.70
N ILE A 1157 54.35 10.78 -23.99
CA ILE A 1157 53.62 11.70 -23.10
C ILE A 1157 53.24 11.02 -21.78
N ALA A 1158 52.70 9.81 -21.84
CA ALA A 1158 52.37 9.03 -20.65
C ALA A 1158 53.63 8.62 -19.87
N TRP A 1159 54.73 8.38 -20.59
CA TRP A 1159 56.00 8.00 -20.00
C TRP A 1159 56.69 9.14 -19.26
N GLU A 1160 56.63 10.37 -19.77
CA GLU A 1160 57.23 11.53 -19.11
C GLU A 1160 56.66 11.73 -17.72
N ARG A 1161 55.33 11.63 -17.55
CA ARG A 1161 54.69 11.65 -16.23
C ARG A 1161 55.13 10.48 -15.34
N HIS A 1162 55.15 9.25 -15.87
CA HIS A 1162 55.64 8.09 -15.12
C HIS A 1162 57.09 8.29 -14.62
N ARG A 1163 57.97 8.84 -15.46
CA ARG A 1163 59.36 9.16 -15.12
C ARG A 1163 59.46 10.24 -14.05
N HIS A 1164 58.62 11.26 -14.10
CA HIS A 1164 58.58 12.31 -13.09
C HIS A 1164 58.22 11.77 -11.70
N THR A 1165 57.25 10.86 -11.63
CA THR A 1165 56.82 10.23 -10.37
C THR A 1165 57.82 9.19 -9.85
N THR A 1166 58.29 8.28 -10.72
CA THR A 1166 59.04 7.08 -10.28
C THR A 1166 60.56 7.20 -10.42
N GLN A 1167 61.06 8.24 -11.08
CA GLN A 1167 62.48 8.43 -11.44
C GLN A 1167 63.07 7.30 -12.31
N HIS A 1168 62.23 6.45 -12.92
CA HIS A 1168 62.69 5.43 -13.86
C HIS A 1168 63.25 6.06 -15.15
N GLN A 1169 64.31 5.46 -15.70
CA GLN A 1169 64.83 5.83 -17.02
C GLN A 1169 63.91 5.24 -18.10
N TYR A 1170 63.82 5.88 -19.28
CA TYR A 1170 63.04 5.40 -20.43
C TYR A 1170 63.62 4.06 -20.93
N ASP A 1171 63.16 2.97 -20.34
CA ASP A 1171 63.55 1.60 -20.63
C ASP A 1171 62.28 0.75 -20.68
N THR A 1172 61.83 0.48 -21.91
CA THR A 1172 60.56 -0.19 -22.20
C THR A 1172 60.77 -1.46 -23.00
N PHE A 1173 59.93 -2.44 -22.73
CA PHE A 1173 59.85 -3.68 -23.51
C PHE A 1173 58.52 -3.73 -24.29
N PRO A 1174 58.52 -4.06 -25.59
CA PRO A 1174 57.28 -4.20 -26.34
C PRO A 1174 56.51 -5.45 -25.92
N ILE A 1175 55.20 -5.32 -25.76
CA ILE A 1175 54.28 -6.42 -25.43
C ILE A 1175 53.10 -6.46 -26.43
N VAL A 1176 52.46 -7.62 -26.54
CA VAL A 1176 51.28 -7.85 -27.40
C VAL A 1176 50.07 -8.12 -26.51
N PHE A 1177 48.89 -7.66 -26.92
CA PHE A 1177 47.63 -7.92 -26.20
C PHE A 1177 46.86 -9.10 -26.82
N PRO A 1178 46.18 -9.93 -26.03
CA PRO A 1178 46.05 -9.88 -24.56
C PRO A 1178 47.38 -10.19 -23.84
N TYR A 1179 47.71 -9.36 -22.85
CA TYR A 1179 48.93 -9.50 -22.06
C TYR A 1179 48.64 -10.30 -20.80
N LYS A 1180 49.37 -11.40 -20.60
CA LYS A 1180 49.22 -12.24 -19.40
C LYS A 1180 49.83 -11.55 -18.19
N MET A 1181 49.00 -11.18 -17.22
CA MET A 1181 49.44 -10.46 -16.04
C MET A 1181 50.34 -11.32 -15.16
N THR A 1182 51.38 -10.70 -14.59
CA THR A 1182 52.42 -11.37 -13.80
C THR A 1182 52.41 -10.96 -12.32
N LEU A 1183 51.81 -9.81 -11.98
CA LEU A 1183 51.70 -9.33 -10.61
C LEU A 1183 50.28 -9.55 -10.08
N PRO A 1184 50.12 -9.77 -8.76
CA PRO A 1184 48.81 -9.87 -8.15
C PRO A 1184 48.10 -8.51 -8.20
N LEU A 1185 46.81 -8.55 -8.48
CA LEU A 1185 45.94 -7.38 -8.42
C LEU A 1185 45.75 -6.92 -6.97
N ARG A 1186 45.68 -5.60 -6.76
CA ARG A 1186 45.25 -5.01 -5.48
C ARG A 1186 44.10 -4.06 -5.73
N PHE A 1187 43.12 -4.07 -4.83
CA PHE A 1187 41.94 -3.22 -4.93
C PHE A 1187 41.97 -2.17 -3.80
N SER A 1188 41.65 -0.93 -4.14
CA SER A 1188 41.55 0.19 -3.20
C SER A 1188 40.23 0.92 -3.41
N VAL A 1189 39.60 1.34 -2.32
CA VAL A 1189 38.38 2.15 -2.36
C VAL A 1189 38.71 3.62 -2.67
N HIS A 1190 39.82 4.11 -2.13
CA HIS A 1190 40.26 5.49 -2.32
C HIS A 1190 41.15 5.61 -3.55
N SER A 1191 41.08 6.77 -4.20
CA SER A 1191 42.03 7.14 -5.24
C SER A 1191 43.45 7.08 -4.68
N PRO A 1192 44.42 6.50 -5.41
CA PRO A 1192 45.81 6.54 -5.00
C PRO A 1192 46.29 8.00 -4.92
N GLN A 1193 47.25 8.29 -4.04
CA GLN A 1193 47.84 9.63 -3.93
C GLN A 1193 48.54 10.05 -5.23
N ASP A 1194 49.09 9.08 -5.96
CA ASP A 1194 49.62 9.27 -7.31
C ASP A 1194 49.31 8.02 -8.16
N VAL A 1195 48.53 8.19 -9.23
CA VAL A 1195 48.12 7.11 -10.15
C VAL A 1195 49.29 6.52 -10.95
N PHE A 1196 50.46 7.17 -10.94
CA PHE A 1196 51.70 6.70 -11.57
C PHE A 1196 52.69 6.06 -10.57
N SER A 1197 52.38 6.06 -9.28
CA SER A 1197 53.19 5.44 -8.23
C SER A 1197 52.86 3.95 -8.05
N ASP A 1198 53.89 3.14 -7.81
CA ASP A 1198 53.73 1.72 -7.44
C ASP A 1198 53.43 1.51 -5.95
N LYS A 1199 53.43 2.60 -5.16
CA LYS A 1199 53.14 2.67 -3.72
C LYS A 1199 51.79 3.34 -3.49
N GLU A 1200 51.02 2.79 -2.54
CA GLU A 1200 49.74 3.36 -2.04
C GLU A 1200 49.91 4.77 -1.45
#